data_AF-A0A267GD67-F1
#
_entry.id   AF-A0A267GD67-F1
#
_cell.length_a   1.000
_cell.length_b   1.000
_cell.length_c   1.000
_cell.angle_alpha   90.00
_cell.angle_beta   90.00
_cell.angle_gamma   90.00
#
_symmetry.space_group_name_H-M   'P 1'
#
loop_
_entity.id
_entity.type
_entity.pdbx_description
1 polymer ?
#
loop_
_entity_poly.entity_id
_entity_poly.type
_entity_poly.pdbx_seq_one_letter_code
_entity_poly.pdbx_strand_id
1 'polypeptide(L)'
;MQALLSRAEQEAQDMQAAQSSLKLAKDWLRTAGDRLEPLTSTEAGDKASLASRLDRLNDLINSEEEGAARIQAAMEAVRRAMSGASPAQRAKLQAELDELQRAWDAHRERAQQAKADLEDTLDRLGRAEALETDLAAQLAAMESRGREAGGAKNSLDEKRDQVEALQRLLDDVQSMEPDLNNLDSSSQPQLQSRLRSLAKATEASAEKAAAAAADHEAYQQELEQLTADIDELEDEARDLDTAGTADDLEAKQRLAEELAQRRSELYSKLQSLNAAAEKVCSASGAAGRDRVRGEVRGLKNRLDGLVDQLTTRRKQLEQSANQWRGLGEQLEQMSAWLQEKQAQLDDCSQPRDTLEEKKEQLIDARGLHNEVAAFGKRLQSAEDRFRGMASQGLSGSPDQERQLEEIKFGHESLLAAAKEAAAEADEAVRDHAEFKEACTDAGNWISGLGERLAVCSDLTGDRQALQSRLDRLDDLSRAQAEGEQRLDKVDSLAEAVCRRTGSSGVDAIQAEAGDLRVEWTDFVDSVEQAKRDLSDCADRWAEYEEAHKLCTEHVRTAEAHLKAAEPRPNAEEKSALADRLSDAAAWADEVAERDFNGRLHDAAADVAKASREGHVTGQAASLTGRFSLLRDQLSDQAAVWRGHAEDHGQLDREMADVDDWLADFEDRLGQCGDGRGDRFEIQARLATLAELNAEREDGFRRLAALQDRLQSTVLPATSGAGRDRLRQAAQQLQDRWDSCLADLGRSRQQLDGALAQWTLYEEGSDQVERWLRDYRAQLDAEPADGAAASLAEKRAQAERLRNLQTALRGHQPAVRGLADKAAAMLETQEPSEATEGVMKMVKEFEMLDAELTGRLRDADRRLRDHQQYKEAVADASEWLEMARDRLGADDQLRTDRQSLDARAQLLRDTVDAKPVGEEKIRRADERGRLAAEGSNADGRKQIEDETAALAKAMKDLMAECQAQSGQVTGLNKRWSEFDAQLESLNAWLADRESRVRHEPGLDLDDKRRLAAAQEALETEIAEKQVDLEALSELSPTCCRTPELICASAPNWLRLEPGTTLWRRWPGSMLRSSDRTQTITQNSSATPTKPSDGSAPRPNGWPPPGASPERRTNTNCSASWIE
;
A
#
# COMPACT_ATOMS: atom_id res chain seq x y z
N MET A 1 -186.89 -140.86 -173.20
CA MET A 1 -187.34 -139.96 -172.13
C MET A 1 -186.24 -139.66 -171.10
N GLN A 2 -185.61 -140.67 -170.46
CA GLN A 2 -184.52 -140.44 -169.48
C GLN A 2 -183.41 -139.48 -169.97
N ALA A 3 -183.01 -139.56 -171.25
CA ALA A 3 -182.04 -138.66 -171.86
C ALA A 3 -182.41 -137.15 -171.89
N LEU A 4 -183.66 -136.77 -171.54
CA LEU A 4 -184.08 -135.37 -171.42
C LEU A 4 -184.07 -134.87 -169.96
N LEU A 5 -184.43 -135.73 -168.99
CA LEU A 5 -184.42 -135.36 -167.56
C LEU A 5 -183.00 -135.08 -167.07
N SER A 6 -182.07 -136.02 -167.34
CA SER A 6 -180.64 -135.88 -167.01
C SER A 6 -179.97 -134.66 -167.66
N ARG A 7 -180.58 -134.04 -168.67
CA ARG A 7 -180.10 -132.81 -169.29
C ARG A 7 -180.57 -131.56 -168.53
N ALA A 8 -181.84 -131.52 -168.13
CA ALA A 8 -182.40 -130.39 -167.39
C ALA A 8 -181.76 -130.24 -165.99
N GLU A 9 -181.46 -131.36 -165.33
CA GLU A 9 -180.80 -131.36 -164.02
C GLU A 9 -179.36 -130.80 -164.09
N GLN A 10 -178.63 -131.13 -165.16
CA GLN A 10 -177.28 -130.60 -165.42
C GLN A 10 -177.29 -129.08 -165.68
N GLU A 11 -178.16 -128.63 -166.61
CA GLU A 11 -178.26 -127.21 -166.99
C GLU A 11 -178.67 -126.31 -165.79
N ALA A 12 -179.41 -126.84 -164.81
CA ALA A 12 -179.75 -126.14 -163.58
C ALA A 12 -178.58 -126.03 -162.58
N GLN A 13 -177.78 -127.08 -162.40
CA GLN A 13 -176.60 -127.04 -161.50
C GLN A 13 -175.55 -126.04 -162.01
N ASP A 14 -175.29 -126.03 -163.32
CA ASP A 14 -174.37 -125.07 -163.94
C ASP A 14 -174.83 -123.61 -163.77
N MET A 15 -176.14 -123.35 -163.81
CA MET A 15 -176.73 -122.03 -163.52
C MET A 15 -176.49 -121.57 -162.08
N GLN A 16 -176.58 -122.48 -161.11
CA GLN A 16 -176.42 -122.13 -159.70
C GLN A 16 -174.95 -121.84 -159.34
N ALA A 17 -174.00 -122.57 -159.94
CA ALA A 17 -172.57 -122.32 -159.77
C ALA A 17 -172.17 -120.90 -160.21
N ALA A 18 -172.72 -120.42 -161.33
CA ALA A 18 -172.41 -119.10 -161.90
C ALA A 18 -172.63 -117.94 -160.93
N GLN A 19 -173.81 -117.88 -160.32
CA GLN A 19 -174.18 -116.77 -159.43
C GLN A 19 -173.33 -116.74 -158.16
N SER A 20 -173.04 -117.91 -157.58
CA SER A 20 -172.18 -117.99 -156.38
C SER A 20 -170.77 -117.47 -156.64
N SER A 21 -170.18 -117.79 -157.79
CA SER A 21 -168.83 -117.33 -158.14
C SER A 21 -168.78 -115.84 -158.51
N LEU A 22 -169.76 -115.34 -159.29
CA LEU A 22 -169.80 -113.92 -159.66
C LEU A 22 -170.05 -112.99 -158.46
N LYS A 23 -170.82 -113.45 -157.47
CA LYS A 23 -170.98 -112.73 -156.21
C LYS A 23 -169.67 -112.66 -155.41
N LEU A 24 -168.95 -113.78 -155.27
CA LEU A 24 -167.69 -113.87 -154.52
C LEU A 24 -166.62 -112.88 -155.01
N ALA A 25 -166.58 -112.62 -156.32
CA ALA A 25 -165.71 -111.63 -156.92
C ALA A 25 -166.14 -110.18 -156.60
N LYS A 26 -167.44 -109.86 -156.77
CA LYS A 26 -168.00 -108.53 -156.49
C LYS A 26 -167.85 -108.12 -155.02
N ASP A 27 -168.08 -109.05 -154.09
CA ASP A 27 -167.94 -108.80 -152.65
C ASP A 27 -166.48 -108.51 -152.25
N TRP A 28 -165.50 -109.20 -152.85
CA TRP A 28 -164.07 -108.92 -152.61
C TRP A 28 -163.68 -107.53 -153.14
N LEU A 29 -164.09 -107.20 -154.36
CA LEU A 29 -163.67 -105.96 -155.05
C LEU A 29 -164.13 -104.71 -154.29
N ARG A 30 -165.34 -104.77 -153.72
CA ARG A 30 -165.85 -103.76 -152.80
C ARG A 30 -164.97 -103.65 -151.54
N THR A 31 -164.70 -104.77 -150.89
CA THR A 31 -163.91 -104.83 -149.64
C THR A 31 -162.49 -104.27 -149.82
N ALA A 32 -161.89 -104.43 -151.00
CA ALA A 32 -160.60 -103.84 -151.34
C ALA A 32 -160.70 -102.31 -151.56
N GLY A 33 -161.74 -101.84 -152.26
CA GLY A 33 -162.02 -100.42 -152.45
C GLY A 33 -162.26 -99.66 -151.13
N ASP A 34 -163.09 -100.22 -150.24
CA ASP A 34 -163.44 -99.63 -148.94
C ASP A 34 -162.21 -99.39 -148.03
N ARG A 35 -161.14 -100.19 -148.21
CA ARG A 35 -159.86 -100.01 -147.47
C ARG A 35 -158.94 -98.95 -148.08
N LEU A 36 -159.15 -98.56 -149.35
CA LEU A 36 -158.29 -97.59 -150.06
C LEU A 36 -158.70 -96.14 -149.81
N GLU A 37 -160.01 -95.88 -149.76
CA GLU A 37 -160.63 -94.57 -149.62
C GLU A 37 -160.10 -93.71 -148.43
N PRO A 38 -159.89 -94.23 -147.20
CA PRO A 38 -159.35 -93.43 -146.10
C PRO A 38 -157.86 -93.07 -146.24
N LEU A 39 -157.13 -93.70 -147.18
CA LEU A 39 -155.70 -93.44 -147.40
C LEU A 39 -155.46 -92.32 -148.42
N THR A 40 -156.45 -91.99 -149.25
CA THR A 40 -156.39 -90.97 -150.32
C THR A 40 -156.62 -89.50 -149.88
N SER A 41 -156.71 -89.18 -148.59
CA SER A 41 -156.97 -87.81 -148.11
C SER A 41 -155.79 -86.85 -148.31
N THR A 42 -156.05 -85.63 -148.78
CA THR A 42 -155.05 -84.56 -148.92
C THR A 42 -154.85 -83.69 -147.67
N GLU A 43 -155.51 -84.01 -146.54
CA GLU A 43 -155.35 -83.25 -145.30
C GLU A 43 -153.98 -83.50 -144.63
N ALA A 44 -153.35 -82.41 -144.20
CA ALA A 44 -151.99 -82.40 -143.65
C ALA A 44 -151.97 -82.87 -142.19
N GLY A 45 -151.40 -84.06 -141.96
CA GLY A 45 -151.04 -84.56 -140.64
C GLY A 45 -149.59 -84.26 -140.27
N ASP A 46 -149.20 -84.57 -139.03
CA ASP A 46 -147.81 -84.51 -138.59
C ASP A 46 -146.94 -85.58 -139.29
N LYS A 47 -145.61 -85.44 -139.18
CA LYS A 47 -144.62 -86.31 -139.82
C LYS A 47 -144.77 -87.80 -139.46
N ALA A 48 -145.25 -88.12 -138.25
CA ALA A 48 -145.46 -89.51 -137.81
C ALA A 48 -146.74 -90.11 -138.40
N SER A 49 -147.82 -89.31 -138.48
CA SER A 49 -149.09 -89.71 -139.05
C SER A 49 -149.01 -89.91 -140.57
N LEU A 50 -148.28 -89.05 -141.30
CA LEU A 50 -148.05 -89.19 -142.74
C LEU A 50 -147.26 -90.47 -143.06
N ALA A 51 -146.19 -90.76 -142.31
CA ALA A 51 -145.43 -92.00 -142.46
C ALA A 51 -146.31 -93.25 -142.21
N SER A 52 -147.14 -93.24 -141.16
CA SER A 52 -148.03 -94.38 -140.85
C SER A 52 -149.14 -94.62 -141.89
N ARG A 53 -149.51 -93.61 -142.67
CA ARG A 53 -150.44 -93.75 -143.80
C ARG A 53 -149.80 -94.49 -144.99
N LEU A 54 -148.53 -94.25 -145.26
CA LEU A 54 -147.81 -94.85 -146.39
C LEU A 54 -147.67 -96.37 -146.25
N ASP A 55 -147.34 -96.86 -145.05
CA ASP A 55 -147.24 -98.30 -144.74
C ASP A 55 -148.55 -99.04 -145.06
N ARG A 56 -149.69 -98.52 -144.58
CA ARG A 56 -151.02 -99.11 -144.78
C ARG A 56 -151.44 -99.15 -146.26
N LEU A 57 -150.85 -98.30 -147.10
CA LEU A 57 -151.10 -98.24 -148.54
C LEU A 57 -150.36 -99.36 -149.27
N ASN A 58 -149.12 -99.68 -148.86
CA ASN A 58 -148.39 -100.84 -149.36
C ASN A 58 -149.08 -102.17 -148.97
N ASP A 59 -149.57 -102.28 -147.73
CA ASP A 59 -150.38 -103.41 -147.24
C ASP A 59 -151.68 -103.65 -148.04
N LEU A 60 -152.15 -102.65 -148.79
CA LEU A 60 -153.32 -102.78 -149.63
C LEU A 60 -153.00 -103.44 -150.98
N ILE A 61 -151.99 -102.91 -151.66
CA ILE A 61 -151.54 -103.36 -152.98
C ILE A 61 -151.11 -104.83 -152.91
N ASN A 62 -150.49 -105.26 -151.81
CA ASN A 62 -150.11 -106.65 -151.56
C ASN A 62 -151.30 -107.63 -151.48
N SER A 63 -152.55 -107.15 -151.32
CA SER A 63 -153.75 -108.02 -151.28
C SER A 63 -154.43 -108.23 -152.63
N GLU A 64 -153.96 -107.61 -153.71
CA GLU A 64 -154.55 -107.72 -155.06
C GLU A 64 -154.63 -109.16 -155.61
N GLU A 65 -153.70 -110.05 -155.25
CA GLU A 65 -153.67 -111.43 -155.78
C GLU A 65 -154.93 -112.25 -155.42
N GLU A 66 -155.51 -112.04 -154.23
CA GLU A 66 -156.71 -112.79 -153.81
C GLU A 66 -157.96 -112.36 -154.59
N GLY A 67 -158.00 -111.09 -155.03
CA GLY A 67 -159.09 -110.53 -155.81
C GLY A 67 -159.13 -111.07 -157.23
N ALA A 68 -157.97 -111.07 -157.89
CA ALA A 68 -157.81 -111.64 -159.23
C ALA A 68 -158.29 -113.10 -159.30
N ALA A 69 -157.97 -113.91 -158.29
CA ALA A 69 -158.39 -115.31 -158.20
C ALA A 69 -159.93 -115.46 -158.12
N ARG A 70 -160.61 -114.64 -157.31
CA ARG A 70 -162.08 -114.69 -157.20
C ARG A 70 -162.77 -114.21 -158.48
N ILE A 71 -162.25 -113.18 -159.13
CA ILE A 71 -162.73 -112.69 -160.44
C ILE A 71 -162.61 -113.79 -161.50
N GLN A 72 -161.51 -114.55 -161.54
CA GLN A 72 -161.37 -115.64 -162.51
C GLN A 72 -162.40 -116.76 -162.28
N ALA A 73 -162.67 -117.14 -161.02
CA ALA A 73 -163.68 -118.15 -160.69
C ALA A 73 -165.10 -117.74 -161.13
N ALA A 74 -165.44 -116.44 -161.08
CA ALA A 74 -166.69 -115.91 -161.62
C ALA A 74 -166.87 -116.21 -163.11
N MET A 75 -165.86 -115.92 -163.91
CA MET A 75 -165.88 -116.10 -165.37
C MET A 75 -166.15 -117.55 -165.78
N GLU A 76 -165.57 -118.52 -165.08
CA GLU A 76 -165.70 -119.94 -165.44
C GLU A 76 -167.09 -120.50 -165.17
N ALA A 77 -167.67 -120.21 -164.00
CA ALA A 77 -168.98 -120.75 -163.65
C ALA A 77 -170.10 -120.11 -164.50
N VAL A 78 -170.00 -118.79 -164.74
CA VAL A 78 -170.92 -118.05 -165.63
C VAL A 78 -170.88 -118.57 -167.07
N ARG A 79 -169.73 -119.04 -167.56
CA ARG A 79 -169.64 -119.72 -168.86
C ARG A 79 -170.45 -121.02 -168.93
N ARG A 80 -170.52 -121.83 -167.87
CA ARG A 80 -171.28 -123.10 -167.89
C ARG A 80 -172.79 -122.84 -167.94
N ALA A 81 -173.27 -121.96 -167.07
CA ALA A 81 -174.67 -121.53 -166.97
C ALA A 81 -175.28 -121.07 -168.30
N MET A 82 -174.52 -120.33 -169.11
CA MET A 82 -175.01 -119.81 -170.39
C MET A 82 -175.39 -120.90 -171.40
N SER A 83 -174.94 -122.14 -171.24
CA SER A 83 -175.18 -123.24 -172.20
C SER A 83 -176.67 -123.57 -172.40
N GLY A 84 -177.38 -123.98 -171.34
CA GLY A 84 -178.83 -124.31 -171.37
C GLY A 84 -179.76 -123.10 -171.39
N ALA A 85 -179.25 -121.90 -171.11
CA ALA A 85 -180.05 -120.71 -170.90
C ALA A 85 -180.70 -120.12 -172.18
N SER A 86 -181.83 -119.43 -172.03
CA SER A 86 -182.48 -118.70 -173.11
C SER A 86 -181.61 -117.51 -173.61
N PRO A 87 -181.84 -117.01 -174.84
CA PRO A 87 -181.07 -115.88 -175.38
C PRO A 87 -181.05 -114.63 -174.47
N ALA A 88 -182.17 -114.33 -173.80
CA ALA A 88 -182.27 -113.21 -172.87
C ALA A 88 -181.41 -113.41 -171.61
N GLN A 89 -181.36 -114.63 -171.07
CA GLN A 89 -180.52 -114.97 -169.91
C GLN A 89 -179.03 -114.92 -170.25
N ARG A 90 -178.63 -115.37 -171.45
CA ARG A 90 -177.22 -115.29 -171.91
C ARG A 90 -176.70 -113.85 -171.98
N ALA A 91 -177.47 -112.95 -172.60
CA ALA A 91 -177.10 -111.54 -172.71
C ALA A 91 -176.91 -110.89 -171.33
N LYS A 92 -177.77 -111.22 -170.36
CA LYS A 92 -177.66 -110.72 -168.99
C LYS A 92 -176.39 -111.24 -168.28
N LEU A 93 -176.11 -112.54 -168.38
CA LEU A 93 -174.93 -113.15 -167.76
C LEU A 93 -173.62 -112.61 -168.33
N GLN A 94 -173.55 -112.31 -169.63
CA GLN A 94 -172.37 -111.66 -170.23
C GLN A 94 -172.18 -110.23 -169.72
N ALA A 95 -173.26 -109.44 -169.62
CA ALA A 95 -173.18 -108.05 -169.13
C ALA A 95 -172.72 -107.95 -167.67
N GLU A 96 -173.18 -108.86 -166.79
CA GLU A 96 -172.70 -108.91 -165.38
C GLU A 96 -171.20 -109.24 -165.27
N LEU A 97 -170.61 -109.84 -166.32
CA LEU A 97 -169.18 -110.20 -166.39
C LEU A 97 -168.31 -109.05 -166.90
N ASP A 98 -168.75 -108.34 -167.96
CA ASP A 98 -168.06 -107.17 -168.48
C ASP A 98 -168.06 -105.99 -167.47
N GLU A 99 -169.09 -105.93 -166.62
CA GLU A 99 -169.18 -105.03 -165.47
C GLU A 99 -168.18 -105.39 -164.36
N LEU A 100 -168.07 -106.69 -164.03
CA LEU A 100 -167.12 -107.20 -163.05
C LEU A 100 -165.67 -106.86 -163.42
N GLN A 101 -165.32 -107.02 -164.70
CA GLN A 101 -163.97 -106.77 -165.19
C GLN A 101 -163.57 -105.28 -165.07
N ARG A 102 -164.46 -104.35 -165.41
CA ARG A 102 -164.18 -102.90 -165.31
C ARG A 102 -163.91 -102.43 -163.87
N ALA A 103 -164.60 -103.02 -162.91
CA ALA A 103 -164.44 -102.64 -161.50
C ALA A 103 -163.04 -103.00 -160.96
N TRP A 104 -162.39 -104.03 -161.52
CA TRP A 104 -161.06 -104.48 -161.15
C TRP A 104 -159.97 -103.47 -161.51
N ASP A 105 -159.89 -103.13 -162.80
CA ASP A 105 -158.84 -102.25 -163.34
C ASP A 105 -158.87 -100.87 -162.65
N ALA A 106 -160.08 -100.35 -162.35
CA ALA A 106 -160.30 -99.05 -161.71
C ALA A 106 -159.94 -98.99 -160.21
N HIS A 107 -159.81 -100.13 -159.51
CA HIS A 107 -159.32 -100.16 -158.12
C HIS A 107 -157.79 -100.00 -158.08
N ARG A 108 -157.12 -100.77 -158.93
CA ARG A 108 -155.66 -100.89 -159.02
C ARG A 108 -154.96 -99.58 -159.39
N GLU A 109 -155.52 -98.83 -160.32
CA GLU A 109 -154.96 -97.54 -160.78
C GLU A 109 -154.96 -96.49 -159.66
N ARG A 110 -156.01 -96.43 -158.82
CA ARG A 110 -156.08 -95.51 -157.67
C ARG A 110 -155.02 -95.82 -156.61
N ALA A 111 -154.71 -97.09 -156.37
CA ALA A 111 -153.79 -97.49 -155.31
C ALA A 111 -152.33 -97.07 -155.61
N GLN A 112 -151.94 -97.07 -156.89
CA GLN A 112 -150.63 -96.58 -157.32
C GLN A 112 -150.46 -95.07 -157.07
N GLN A 113 -151.44 -94.25 -157.49
CA GLN A 113 -151.33 -92.79 -157.44
C GLN A 113 -151.19 -92.26 -156.01
N ALA A 114 -151.98 -92.79 -155.07
CA ALA A 114 -152.05 -92.30 -153.70
C ALA A 114 -150.73 -92.46 -152.89
N LYS A 115 -149.78 -93.25 -153.40
CA LYS A 115 -148.46 -93.45 -152.77
C LYS A 115 -147.51 -92.27 -153.01
N ALA A 116 -147.48 -91.72 -154.22
CA ALA A 116 -146.45 -90.75 -154.62
C ALA A 116 -146.57 -89.41 -153.88
N ASP A 117 -147.79 -88.92 -153.68
CA ASP A 117 -148.06 -87.59 -153.10
C ASP A 117 -147.68 -87.51 -151.58
N LEU A 118 -147.55 -88.66 -150.91
CA LEU A 118 -147.14 -88.76 -149.51
C LEU A 118 -145.61 -88.71 -149.30
N GLU A 119 -144.81 -88.93 -150.36
CA GLU A 119 -143.35 -88.98 -150.24
C GLU A 119 -142.71 -87.57 -150.34
N ASP A 120 -143.22 -86.67 -151.21
CA ASP A 120 -142.71 -85.28 -151.35
C ASP A 120 -142.97 -84.40 -150.11
N THR A 121 -144.14 -84.55 -149.49
CA THR A 121 -144.57 -83.69 -148.38
C THR A 121 -143.73 -83.86 -147.11
N LEU A 122 -143.10 -85.02 -146.92
CA LEU A 122 -142.28 -85.31 -145.72
C LEU A 122 -140.95 -84.54 -145.69
N ASP A 123 -140.40 -84.20 -146.86
CA ASP A 123 -139.02 -83.72 -147.04
C ASP A 123 -138.86 -82.20 -146.89
N ARG A 124 -139.99 -81.47 -146.93
CA ARG A 124 -140.04 -80.02 -146.77
C ARG A 124 -140.03 -79.57 -145.31
N LEU A 125 -140.66 -80.33 -144.40
CA LEU A 125 -140.76 -79.98 -142.98
C LEU A 125 -139.40 -80.03 -142.27
N GLY A 126 -138.56 -81.03 -142.58
CA GLY A 126 -137.29 -81.26 -141.88
C GLY A 126 -136.21 -80.20 -142.07
N ARG A 127 -136.44 -79.16 -142.88
CA ARG A 127 -135.50 -78.05 -143.10
C ARG A 127 -135.78 -76.79 -142.27
N ALA A 128 -136.96 -76.69 -141.65
CA ALA A 128 -137.32 -75.51 -140.83
C ALA A 128 -136.82 -75.64 -139.38
N GLU A 129 -137.03 -76.80 -138.75
CA GLU A 129 -136.77 -77.05 -137.32
C GLU A 129 -135.29 -76.84 -136.91
N ALA A 130 -134.36 -77.07 -137.83
CA ALA A 130 -132.92 -76.97 -137.55
C ALA A 130 -132.45 -75.52 -137.28
N LEU A 131 -133.04 -74.52 -137.96
CA LEU A 131 -132.53 -73.14 -137.95
C LEU A 131 -132.97 -72.37 -136.69
N GLU A 132 -134.15 -72.70 -136.14
CA GLU A 132 -134.66 -72.12 -134.89
C GLU A 132 -133.90 -72.62 -133.64
N THR A 133 -133.28 -73.81 -133.72
CA THR A 133 -132.55 -74.40 -132.59
C THR A 133 -131.18 -73.73 -132.35
N ASP A 134 -130.47 -73.33 -133.41
CA ASP A 134 -129.09 -72.85 -133.31
C ASP A 134 -128.99 -71.42 -132.73
N LEU A 135 -129.85 -70.51 -133.18
CA LEU A 135 -129.93 -69.12 -132.66
C LEU A 135 -130.22 -69.07 -131.15
N ALA A 136 -131.00 -70.01 -130.63
CA ALA A 136 -131.28 -70.11 -129.19
C ALA A 136 -130.06 -70.57 -128.38
N ALA A 137 -129.18 -71.38 -128.96
CA ALA A 137 -127.98 -71.88 -128.29
C ALA A 137 -126.87 -70.80 -128.18
N GLN A 138 -126.66 -70.03 -129.24
CA GLN A 138 -125.63 -68.98 -129.29
C GLN A 138 -125.87 -67.87 -128.23
N LEU A 139 -127.12 -67.43 -128.06
CA LEU A 139 -127.53 -66.47 -127.02
C LEU A 139 -127.19 -66.96 -125.60
N ALA A 140 -127.45 -68.24 -125.31
CA ALA A 140 -127.16 -68.82 -123.99
C ALA A 140 -125.64 -68.94 -123.71
N ALA A 141 -124.82 -69.12 -124.74
CA ALA A 141 -123.35 -69.13 -124.60
C ALA A 141 -122.79 -67.73 -124.26
N MET A 142 -123.33 -66.66 -124.87
CA MET A 142 -122.95 -65.28 -124.52
C MET A 142 -123.39 -64.91 -123.09
N GLU A 143 -124.61 -65.31 -122.68
CA GLU A 143 -125.10 -65.17 -121.30
C GLU A 143 -124.23 -65.95 -120.27
N SER A 144 -123.37 -66.88 -120.70
CA SER A 144 -122.41 -67.59 -119.83
C SER A 144 -121.07 -66.86 -119.75
N ARG A 145 -120.46 -66.52 -120.89
CA ARG A 145 -119.16 -65.81 -120.94
C ARG A 145 -119.17 -64.51 -120.14
N GLY A 146 -120.27 -63.76 -120.18
CA GLY A 146 -120.44 -62.52 -119.40
C GLY A 146 -120.45 -62.70 -117.88
N ARG A 147 -120.78 -63.91 -117.37
CA ARG A 147 -120.70 -64.23 -115.93
C ARG A 147 -119.29 -64.61 -115.48
N GLU A 148 -118.51 -65.25 -116.34
CA GLU A 148 -117.13 -65.64 -116.04
C GLU A 148 -116.17 -64.43 -116.03
N ALA A 149 -116.41 -63.45 -116.92
CA ALA A 149 -115.60 -62.24 -117.02
C ALA A 149 -115.73 -61.29 -115.81
N GLY A 150 -116.77 -61.40 -114.98
CA GLY A 150 -117.08 -60.48 -113.88
C GLY A 150 -116.33 -60.70 -112.55
N GLY A 151 -115.42 -61.68 -112.46
CA GLY A 151 -114.72 -62.01 -111.21
C GLY A 151 -113.60 -61.03 -110.82
N ALA A 152 -113.56 -60.57 -109.57
CA ALA A 152 -112.59 -59.57 -109.09
C ALA A 152 -111.12 -60.04 -109.19
N LYS A 153 -110.25 -59.16 -109.69
CA LYS A 153 -108.85 -59.42 -110.02
C LYS A 153 -107.88 -58.88 -108.94
N ASN A 154 -106.60 -59.25 -109.01
CA ASN A 154 -105.62 -59.02 -107.95
C ASN A 154 -104.52 -58.02 -108.31
N SER A 155 -104.01 -58.03 -109.55
CA SER A 155 -103.02 -57.06 -110.02
C SER A 155 -103.66 -55.91 -110.83
N LEU A 156 -102.88 -54.88 -111.13
CA LEU A 156 -103.29 -53.81 -112.06
C LEU A 156 -103.54 -54.37 -113.47
N ASP A 157 -102.62 -55.18 -113.98
CA ASP A 157 -102.71 -55.71 -115.35
C ASP A 157 -103.87 -56.71 -115.50
N GLU A 158 -104.11 -57.58 -114.51
CA GLU A 158 -105.29 -58.45 -114.51
C GLU A 158 -106.61 -57.65 -114.54
N LYS A 159 -106.66 -56.45 -113.95
CA LYS A 159 -107.83 -55.55 -114.01
C LYS A 159 -107.95 -54.87 -115.38
N ARG A 160 -106.84 -54.46 -116.00
CA ARG A 160 -106.83 -53.93 -117.38
C ARG A 160 -107.30 -54.99 -118.38
N ASP A 161 -106.79 -56.22 -118.27
CA ASP A 161 -107.23 -57.38 -119.06
C ASP A 161 -108.74 -57.67 -118.88
N GLN A 162 -109.26 -57.51 -117.66
CA GLN A 162 -110.69 -57.66 -117.37
C GLN A 162 -111.55 -56.60 -118.08
N VAL A 163 -111.08 -55.36 -118.16
CA VAL A 163 -111.76 -54.29 -118.92
C VAL A 163 -111.81 -54.68 -120.40
N GLU A 164 -110.67 -54.98 -121.03
CA GLU A 164 -110.65 -55.39 -122.44
C GLU A 164 -111.55 -56.61 -122.73
N ALA A 165 -111.56 -57.61 -121.83
CA ALA A 165 -112.38 -58.81 -121.99
C ALA A 165 -113.88 -58.52 -121.92
N LEU A 166 -114.31 -57.57 -121.08
CA LEU A 166 -115.71 -57.14 -120.98
C LEU A 166 -116.12 -56.24 -122.15
N GLN A 167 -115.24 -55.36 -122.63
CA GLN A 167 -115.46 -54.57 -123.85
C GLN A 167 -115.71 -55.47 -125.07
N ARG A 168 -114.80 -56.42 -125.36
CA ARG A 168 -114.94 -57.34 -126.51
C ARG A 168 -116.22 -58.17 -126.46
N LEU A 169 -116.72 -58.47 -125.25
CA LEU A 169 -117.97 -59.21 -125.08
C LEU A 169 -119.23 -58.37 -125.32
N LEU A 170 -119.13 -57.05 -125.19
CA LEU A 170 -120.21 -56.12 -125.55
C LEU A 170 -120.33 -56.01 -127.07
N ASP A 171 -119.20 -55.97 -127.78
CA ASP A 171 -119.15 -55.97 -129.26
C ASP A 171 -119.77 -57.24 -129.87
N ASP A 172 -119.38 -58.42 -129.35
CA ASP A 172 -119.93 -59.73 -129.77
C ASP A 172 -121.46 -59.75 -129.72
N VAL A 173 -122.05 -59.27 -128.61
CA VAL A 173 -123.51 -59.29 -128.37
C VAL A 173 -124.28 -58.36 -129.32
N GLN A 174 -123.66 -57.27 -129.79
CA GLN A 174 -124.31 -56.35 -130.74
C GLN A 174 -124.36 -56.93 -132.17
N SER A 175 -123.54 -57.93 -132.50
CA SER A 175 -123.45 -58.50 -133.85
C SER A 175 -124.64 -59.38 -134.28
N MET A 176 -125.38 -59.96 -133.32
CA MET A 176 -126.44 -60.97 -133.58
C MET A 176 -127.80 -60.40 -134.05
N GLU A 177 -128.01 -59.08 -134.05
CA GLU A 177 -129.33 -58.49 -134.31
C GLU A 177 -129.90 -58.70 -135.75
N PRO A 178 -129.11 -58.89 -136.83
CA PRO A 178 -129.66 -59.13 -138.18
C PRO A 178 -130.37 -60.48 -138.37
N ASP A 179 -129.75 -61.58 -137.93
CA ASP A 179 -130.19 -62.94 -138.31
C ASP A 179 -131.54 -63.34 -137.68
N LEU A 180 -131.86 -62.76 -136.52
CA LEU A 180 -133.14 -62.92 -135.84
C LEU A 180 -134.35 -62.39 -136.64
N ASN A 181 -134.15 -61.55 -137.65
CA ASN A 181 -135.25 -60.99 -138.46
C ASN A 181 -135.72 -61.92 -139.60
N ASN A 182 -135.01 -63.03 -139.89
CA ASN A 182 -135.33 -63.94 -140.99
C ASN A 182 -136.19 -65.16 -140.61
N LEU A 183 -136.60 -65.31 -139.34
CA LEU A 183 -137.50 -66.39 -138.89
C LEU A 183 -138.95 -65.91 -138.86
N ASP A 184 -139.78 -66.48 -139.73
CA ASP A 184 -141.24 -66.26 -139.77
C ASP A 184 -141.95 -67.26 -138.82
N SER A 185 -141.43 -67.38 -137.58
CA SER A 185 -141.93 -68.30 -136.53
C SER A 185 -142.49 -67.54 -135.32
N SER A 186 -143.34 -68.20 -134.53
CA SER A 186 -143.98 -67.60 -133.34
C SER A 186 -143.02 -67.29 -132.19
N SER A 187 -141.75 -67.70 -132.27
CA SER A 187 -140.73 -67.55 -131.23
C SER A 187 -139.99 -66.21 -131.26
N GLN A 188 -139.98 -65.53 -132.41
CA GLN A 188 -139.14 -64.37 -132.71
C GLN A 188 -139.11 -63.26 -131.62
N PRO A 189 -140.24 -62.77 -131.06
CA PRO A 189 -140.20 -61.62 -130.15
C PRO A 189 -139.61 -61.92 -128.76
N GLN A 190 -139.51 -63.19 -128.34
CA GLN A 190 -138.90 -63.52 -127.05
C GLN A 190 -137.37 -63.42 -127.08
N LEU A 191 -136.73 -63.78 -128.20
CA LEU A 191 -135.28 -63.78 -128.35
C LEU A 191 -134.70 -62.36 -128.42
N GLN A 192 -135.35 -61.44 -129.14
CA GLN A 192 -134.94 -60.03 -129.20
C GLN A 192 -134.93 -59.35 -127.82
N SER A 193 -135.85 -59.73 -126.92
CA SER A 193 -135.92 -59.19 -125.55
C SER A 193 -134.69 -59.58 -124.70
N ARG A 194 -134.19 -60.82 -124.85
CA ARG A 194 -133.01 -61.30 -124.11
C ARG A 194 -131.73 -60.58 -124.55
N LEU A 195 -131.50 -60.45 -125.86
CA LEU A 195 -130.28 -59.84 -126.43
C LEU A 195 -130.01 -58.45 -125.84
N ARG A 196 -131.02 -57.56 -125.82
CA ARG A 196 -130.89 -56.20 -125.25
C ARG A 196 -130.66 -56.18 -123.74
N SER A 197 -131.21 -57.16 -123.02
CA SER A 197 -131.01 -57.27 -121.56
C SER A 197 -129.58 -57.66 -121.20
N LEU A 198 -128.93 -58.49 -122.03
CA LEU A 198 -127.53 -58.90 -121.85
C LEU A 198 -126.57 -57.74 -122.09
N ALA A 199 -126.68 -57.04 -123.24
CA ALA A 199 -125.76 -55.95 -123.60
C ALA A 199 -125.62 -54.89 -122.49
N LYS A 200 -126.74 -54.43 -121.94
CA LYS A 200 -126.77 -53.42 -120.87
C LYS A 200 -126.17 -53.90 -119.54
N ALA A 201 -126.13 -55.22 -119.30
CA ALA A 201 -125.49 -55.79 -118.12
C ALA A 201 -123.96 -55.87 -118.28
N THR A 202 -123.46 -56.17 -119.49
CA THR A 202 -122.02 -56.20 -119.78
C THR A 202 -121.39 -54.81 -119.69
N GLU A 203 -122.06 -53.80 -120.26
CA GLU A 203 -121.65 -52.40 -120.27
C GLU A 203 -121.37 -51.85 -118.85
N ALA A 204 -122.34 -51.98 -117.95
CA ALA A 204 -122.20 -51.55 -116.55
C ALA A 204 -121.14 -52.35 -115.75
N SER A 205 -120.77 -53.54 -116.21
CA SER A 205 -119.67 -54.32 -115.60
C SER A 205 -118.29 -53.84 -116.06
N ALA A 206 -118.17 -53.33 -117.29
CA ALA A 206 -116.92 -52.82 -117.84
C ALA A 206 -116.50 -51.49 -117.17
N GLU A 207 -117.42 -50.53 -117.01
CA GLU A 207 -117.16 -49.27 -116.31
C GLU A 207 -116.62 -49.48 -114.89
N LYS A 208 -117.20 -50.45 -114.17
CA LYS A 208 -116.81 -50.79 -112.80
C LYS A 208 -115.41 -51.41 -112.72
N ALA A 209 -115.01 -52.20 -113.72
CA ALA A 209 -113.65 -52.73 -113.81
C ALA A 209 -112.62 -51.63 -114.14
N ALA A 210 -112.98 -50.66 -114.98
CA ALA A 210 -112.11 -49.54 -115.35
C ALA A 210 -111.80 -48.63 -114.16
N ALA A 211 -112.81 -48.27 -113.36
CA ALA A 211 -112.60 -47.52 -112.12
C ALA A 211 -111.68 -48.27 -111.13
N ALA A 212 -111.86 -49.59 -110.99
CA ALA A 212 -111.04 -50.45 -110.14
C ALA A 212 -109.57 -50.59 -110.58
N ALA A 213 -109.26 -50.30 -111.85
CA ALA A 213 -107.90 -50.20 -112.38
C ALA A 213 -107.30 -48.81 -112.12
N ALA A 214 -108.04 -47.73 -112.38
CA ALA A 214 -107.57 -46.35 -112.16
C ALA A 214 -107.20 -46.06 -110.69
N ASP A 215 -107.99 -46.54 -109.71
CA ASP A 215 -107.63 -46.46 -108.28
C ASP A 215 -106.30 -47.21 -107.98
N HIS A 216 -105.99 -48.27 -108.73
CA HIS A 216 -104.77 -49.07 -108.57
C HIS A 216 -103.54 -48.34 -109.17
N GLU A 217 -103.72 -47.62 -110.27
CA GLU A 217 -102.67 -46.76 -110.87
C GLU A 217 -102.30 -45.59 -109.94
N ALA A 218 -103.29 -44.96 -109.31
CA ALA A 218 -103.04 -43.88 -108.34
C ALA A 218 -102.26 -44.37 -107.10
N TYR A 219 -102.65 -45.51 -106.53
CA TYR A 219 -101.91 -46.16 -105.45
C TYR A 219 -100.46 -46.49 -105.85
N GLN A 220 -100.24 -46.99 -107.08
CA GLN A 220 -98.92 -47.32 -107.60
C GLN A 220 -98.00 -46.08 -107.63
N GLN A 221 -98.52 -44.94 -108.05
CA GLN A 221 -97.77 -43.67 -108.09
C GLN A 221 -97.47 -43.11 -106.69
N GLU A 222 -98.43 -43.13 -105.76
CA GLU A 222 -98.17 -42.74 -104.35
C GLU A 222 -97.14 -43.68 -103.68
N LEU A 223 -97.12 -44.97 -104.05
CA LEU A 223 -96.15 -45.95 -103.54
C LEU A 223 -94.74 -45.67 -104.06
N GLU A 224 -94.59 -45.43 -105.36
CA GLU A 224 -93.30 -45.13 -105.99
C GLU A 224 -92.71 -43.81 -105.47
N GLN A 225 -93.51 -42.75 -105.33
CA GLN A 225 -93.05 -41.48 -104.77
C GLN A 225 -92.62 -41.61 -103.30
N LEU A 226 -93.41 -42.27 -102.45
CA LEU A 226 -93.02 -42.46 -101.03
C LEU A 226 -91.81 -43.39 -100.88
N THR A 227 -91.57 -44.30 -101.84
CA THR A 227 -90.34 -45.10 -101.85
C THR A 227 -89.12 -44.23 -102.13
N ALA A 228 -89.20 -43.36 -103.15
CA ALA A 228 -88.12 -42.42 -103.48
C ALA A 228 -87.84 -41.41 -102.35
N ASP A 229 -88.89 -40.85 -101.73
CA ASP A 229 -88.78 -39.95 -100.57
C ASP A 229 -88.07 -40.62 -99.37
N ILE A 230 -88.24 -41.94 -99.21
CA ILE A 230 -87.56 -42.74 -98.17
C ILE A 230 -86.11 -43.04 -98.58
N ASP A 231 -85.86 -43.41 -99.84
CA ASP A 231 -84.52 -43.71 -100.35
C ASP A 231 -83.58 -42.48 -100.28
N GLU A 232 -84.08 -41.27 -100.60
CA GLU A 232 -83.34 -40.00 -100.45
C GLU A 232 -82.89 -39.77 -99.00
N LEU A 233 -83.75 -40.10 -98.03
CA LEU A 233 -83.43 -40.00 -96.60
C LEU A 233 -82.60 -41.18 -96.08
N GLU A 234 -82.61 -42.34 -96.72
CA GLU A 234 -81.63 -43.40 -96.44
C GLU A 234 -80.22 -43.01 -96.90
N ASP A 235 -80.10 -42.17 -97.94
CA ASP A 235 -78.83 -41.58 -98.39
C ASP A 235 -78.38 -40.47 -97.43
N GLU A 236 -79.19 -39.43 -97.19
CA GLU A 236 -78.85 -38.32 -96.27
C GLU A 236 -78.53 -38.81 -94.84
N ALA A 237 -79.21 -39.86 -94.36
CA ALA A 237 -78.95 -40.40 -93.04
C ALA A 237 -77.60 -41.13 -92.90
N ARG A 238 -76.91 -41.51 -93.99
CA ARG A 238 -75.62 -42.23 -93.92
C ARG A 238 -74.45 -41.34 -93.52
N ASP A 239 -74.47 -40.07 -93.90
CA ASP A 239 -73.40 -39.09 -93.61
C ASP A 239 -73.42 -38.61 -92.14
N LEU A 240 -74.45 -38.98 -91.39
CA LEU A 240 -74.53 -38.83 -89.92
C LEU A 240 -73.76 -39.93 -89.20
N ASP A 241 -72.45 -39.99 -89.41
CA ASP A 241 -71.51 -40.74 -88.55
C ASP A 241 -71.34 -40.03 -87.18
N THR A 242 -70.63 -40.67 -86.24
CA THR A 242 -70.39 -40.15 -84.87
C THR A 242 -68.97 -39.60 -84.66
N ALA A 243 -68.28 -39.18 -85.72
CA ALA A 243 -66.88 -38.73 -85.71
C ALA A 243 -66.73 -37.31 -86.30
N GLY A 244 -65.66 -36.62 -85.90
CA GLY A 244 -65.37 -35.24 -86.30
C GLY A 244 -64.85 -34.39 -85.15
N THR A 245 -64.65 -33.09 -85.42
CA THR A 245 -64.37 -32.06 -84.41
C THR A 245 -65.64 -31.70 -83.63
N ALA A 246 -65.51 -30.94 -82.54
CA ALA A 246 -66.66 -30.41 -81.80
C ALA A 246 -67.64 -29.62 -82.70
N ASP A 247 -67.10 -28.82 -83.63
CA ASP A 247 -67.87 -28.03 -84.59
C ASP A 247 -68.58 -28.91 -85.64
N ASP A 248 -67.91 -29.95 -86.16
CA ASP A 248 -68.53 -30.95 -87.05
C ASP A 248 -69.67 -31.70 -86.36
N LEU A 249 -69.50 -32.03 -85.07
CA LEU A 249 -70.49 -32.77 -84.29
C LEU A 249 -71.72 -31.92 -83.98
N GLU A 250 -71.57 -30.62 -83.68
CA GLU A 250 -72.72 -29.70 -83.59
C GLU A 250 -73.41 -29.49 -84.95
N ALA A 251 -72.66 -29.39 -86.05
CA ALA A 251 -73.24 -29.28 -87.39
C ALA A 251 -74.03 -30.54 -87.78
N LYS A 252 -73.45 -31.74 -87.56
CA LYS A 252 -74.13 -33.04 -87.74
C LYS A 252 -75.34 -33.18 -86.82
N GLN A 253 -75.29 -32.67 -85.58
CA GLN A 253 -76.45 -32.68 -84.69
C GLN A 253 -77.60 -31.81 -85.24
N ARG A 254 -77.31 -30.60 -85.73
CA ARG A 254 -78.33 -29.72 -86.35
C ARG A 254 -78.98 -30.38 -87.57
N LEU A 255 -78.16 -30.96 -88.46
CA LEU A 255 -78.65 -31.72 -89.61
C LEU A 255 -79.54 -32.91 -89.19
N ALA A 256 -79.13 -33.69 -88.17
CA ALA A 256 -79.94 -34.78 -87.63
C ALA A 256 -81.29 -34.31 -87.03
N GLU A 257 -81.33 -33.11 -86.45
CA GLU A 257 -82.56 -32.47 -85.94
C GLU A 257 -83.50 -32.00 -87.08
N GLU A 258 -82.94 -31.58 -88.22
CA GLU A 258 -83.69 -31.22 -89.44
C GLU A 258 -84.27 -32.48 -90.13
N LEU A 259 -83.48 -33.54 -90.30
CA LEU A 259 -83.97 -34.82 -90.84
C LEU A 259 -85.08 -35.43 -89.94
N ALA A 260 -84.97 -35.27 -88.62
CA ALA A 260 -86.00 -35.71 -87.67
C ALA A 260 -87.33 -34.93 -87.77
N GLN A 261 -87.37 -33.76 -88.42
CA GLN A 261 -88.58 -32.98 -88.68
C GLN A 261 -89.30 -33.44 -89.96
N ARG A 262 -88.56 -33.68 -91.06
CA ARG A 262 -89.09 -34.24 -92.34
C ARG A 262 -89.94 -35.50 -92.12
N ARG A 263 -89.59 -36.31 -91.11
CA ARG A 263 -90.35 -37.46 -90.60
C ARG A 263 -91.88 -37.27 -90.55
N SER A 264 -92.36 -36.11 -90.10
CA SER A 264 -93.80 -35.87 -89.91
C SER A 264 -94.57 -35.79 -91.24
N GLU A 265 -93.93 -35.30 -92.30
CA GLU A 265 -94.48 -35.24 -93.65
C GLU A 265 -94.52 -36.63 -94.29
N LEU A 266 -93.50 -37.46 -94.06
CA LEU A 266 -93.45 -38.84 -94.57
C LEU A 266 -94.56 -39.71 -93.96
N TYR A 267 -94.84 -39.58 -92.66
CA TYR A 267 -95.95 -40.31 -92.04
C TYR A 267 -97.33 -39.84 -92.54
N SER A 268 -97.48 -38.57 -92.96
CA SER A 268 -98.73 -38.11 -93.59
C SER A 268 -98.89 -38.63 -95.02
N LYS A 269 -97.80 -38.69 -95.80
CA LYS A 269 -97.76 -39.39 -97.09
C LYS A 269 -98.07 -40.88 -96.95
N LEU A 270 -97.51 -41.56 -95.94
CA LEU A 270 -97.82 -42.96 -95.61
C LEU A 270 -99.32 -43.17 -95.26
N GLN A 271 -99.96 -42.21 -94.60
CA GLN A 271 -101.40 -42.24 -94.34
C GLN A 271 -102.23 -42.07 -95.62
N SER A 272 -101.82 -41.18 -96.54
CA SER A 272 -102.44 -41.07 -97.87
C SER A 272 -102.33 -42.38 -98.64
N LEU A 273 -101.12 -42.95 -98.71
CA LEU A 273 -100.85 -44.21 -99.38
C LEU A 273 -101.66 -45.37 -98.78
N ASN A 274 -101.85 -45.41 -97.46
CA ASN A 274 -102.72 -46.42 -96.83
C ASN A 274 -104.21 -46.23 -97.20
N ALA A 275 -104.69 -44.99 -97.33
CA ALA A 275 -106.06 -44.72 -97.78
C ALA A 275 -106.27 -45.08 -99.27
N ALA A 276 -105.27 -44.84 -100.12
CA ALA A 276 -105.25 -45.32 -101.51
C ALA A 276 -105.23 -46.87 -101.55
N ALA A 277 -104.37 -47.49 -100.75
CA ALA A 277 -104.29 -48.95 -100.61
C ALA A 277 -105.62 -49.58 -100.18
N GLU A 278 -106.38 -48.95 -99.27
CA GLU A 278 -107.69 -49.44 -98.84
C GLU A 278 -108.75 -49.38 -99.96
N LYS A 279 -108.76 -48.32 -100.79
CA LYS A 279 -109.61 -48.26 -102.01
C LYS A 279 -109.29 -49.44 -102.94
N VAL A 280 -108.01 -49.60 -103.30
CA VAL A 280 -107.55 -50.71 -104.15
C VAL A 280 -107.94 -52.05 -103.57
N CYS A 281 -107.75 -52.23 -102.26
CA CYS A 281 -108.12 -53.45 -101.55
C CYS A 281 -109.61 -53.76 -101.64
N SER A 282 -110.48 -52.75 -101.56
CA SER A 282 -111.94 -52.93 -101.69
C SER A 282 -112.35 -53.46 -103.07
N ALA A 283 -111.56 -53.13 -104.11
CA ALA A 283 -111.78 -53.49 -105.49
C ALA A 283 -110.85 -54.61 -106.02
N SER A 284 -110.15 -55.33 -105.12
CA SER A 284 -109.22 -56.42 -105.46
C SER A 284 -109.57 -57.72 -104.74
N GLY A 285 -109.16 -58.86 -105.31
CA GLY A 285 -109.23 -60.18 -104.67
C GLY A 285 -108.34 -60.33 -103.42
N ALA A 286 -108.47 -61.46 -102.71
CA ALA A 286 -107.76 -61.67 -101.43
C ALA A 286 -106.23 -61.59 -101.56
N ALA A 287 -105.66 -62.21 -102.59
CA ALA A 287 -104.21 -62.16 -102.84
C ALA A 287 -103.72 -60.74 -103.15
N GLY A 288 -104.50 -59.96 -103.93
CA GLY A 288 -104.20 -58.55 -104.18
C GLY A 288 -104.22 -57.71 -102.90
N ARG A 289 -105.20 -57.94 -102.01
CA ARG A 289 -105.26 -57.27 -100.70
C ARG A 289 -104.08 -57.59 -99.79
N ASP A 290 -103.56 -58.82 -99.84
CA ASP A 290 -102.43 -59.22 -98.99
C ASP A 290 -101.09 -58.73 -99.54
N ARG A 291 -100.95 -58.62 -100.88
CA ARG A 291 -99.81 -57.97 -101.54
C ARG A 291 -99.74 -56.48 -101.20
N VAL A 292 -100.81 -55.72 -101.47
CA VAL A 292 -100.91 -54.27 -101.21
C VAL A 292 -100.64 -53.95 -99.72
N ARG A 293 -101.21 -54.74 -98.79
CA ARG A 293 -100.96 -54.59 -97.34
C ARG A 293 -99.62 -55.20 -96.85
N GLY A 294 -98.87 -55.82 -97.74
CA GLY A 294 -97.48 -56.21 -97.55
C GLY A 294 -96.54 -55.08 -97.96
N GLU A 295 -96.76 -54.49 -99.14
CA GLU A 295 -95.96 -53.40 -99.72
C GLU A 295 -96.01 -52.13 -98.84
N VAL A 296 -97.21 -51.67 -98.44
CA VAL A 296 -97.36 -50.53 -97.49
C VAL A 296 -96.70 -50.80 -96.14
N ARG A 297 -96.71 -52.07 -95.67
CA ARG A 297 -96.07 -52.47 -94.41
C ARG A 297 -94.54 -52.51 -94.52
N GLY A 298 -94.01 -52.88 -95.69
CA GLY A 298 -92.58 -52.81 -95.99
C GLY A 298 -92.05 -51.39 -95.92
N LEU A 299 -92.74 -50.45 -96.59
CA LEU A 299 -92.38 -49.02 -96.53
C LEU A 299 -92.50 -48.44 -95.12
N LYS A 300 -93.59 -48.78 -94.40
CA LYS A 300 -93.71 -48.38 -92.99
C LYS A 300 -92.52 -48.88 -92.15
N ASN A 301 -92.16 -50.15 -92.29
CA ASN A 301 -91.06 -50.73 -91.51
C ASN A 301 -89.69 -50.13 -91.84
N ARG A 302 -89.44 -49.70 -93.10
CA ARG A 302 -88.24 -48.91 -93.45
C ARG A 302 -88.27 -47.55 -92.73
N LEU A 303 -89.35 -46.81 -92.87
CA LEU A 303 -89.51 -45.49 -92.24
C LEU A 303 -89.34 -45.55 -90.72
N ASP A 304 -90.05 -46.46 -90.04
CA ASP A 304 -89.93 -46.66 -88.59
C ASP A 304 -88.47 -47.01 -88.19
N GLY A 305 -87.81 -47.91 -88.93
CA GLY A 305 -86.42 -48.32 -88.68
C GLY A 305 -85.37 -47.23 -88.94
N LEU A 306 -85.66 -46.26 -89.81
CA LEU A 306 -84.80 -45.09 -90.03
C LEU A 306 -84.97 -44.04 -88.94
N VAL A 307 -86.19 -43.85 -88.45
CA VAL A 307 -86.47 -42.95 -87.31
C VAL A 307 -85.75 -43.41 -86.04
N ASP A 308 -85.70 -44.73 -85.78
CA ASP A 308 -84.94 -45.29 -84.65
C ASP A 308 -83.42 -45.12 -84.82
N GLN A 309 -82.89 -45.27 -86.04
CA GLN A 309 -81.47 -45.03 -86.34
C GLN A 309 -81.09 -43.54 -86.20
N LEU A 310 -81.88 -42.64 -86.77
CA LEU A 310 -81.67 -41.18 -86.68
C LEU A 310 -81.75 -40.69 -85.23
N THR A 311 -82.76 -41.12 -84.47
CA THR A 311 -82.88 -40.71 -83.06
C THR A 311 -81.76 -41.28 -82.18
N THR A 312 -81.28 -42.49 -82.46
CA THR A 312 -80.10 -43.07 -81.79
C THR A 312 -78.82 -42.28 -82.11
N ARG A 313 -78.56 -42.01 -83.39
CA ARG A 313 -77.40 -41.21 -83.85
C ARG A 313 -77.42 -39.79 -83.29
N ARG A 314 -78.56 -39.10 -83.37
CA ARG A 314 -78.77 -37.76 -82.80
C ARG A 314 -78.41 -37.72 -81.32
N LYS A 315 -78.81 -38.74 -80.54
CA LYS A 315 -78.48 -38.85 -79.10
C LYS A 315 -76.99 -39.12 -78.85
N GLN A 316 -76.32 -39.89 -79.71
CA GLN A 316 -74.88 -40.15 -79.62
C GLN A 316 -74.05 -38.89 -79.97
N LEU A 317 -74.47 -38.14 -81.00
CA LEU A 317 -73.91 -36.83 -81.34
C LEU A 317 -74.10 -35.83 -80.19
N GLU A 318 -75.33 -35.71 -79.67
CA GLU A 318 -75.68 -34.87 -78.52
C GLU A 318 -74.85 -35.22 -77.27
N GLN A 319 -74.61 -36.50 -77.00
CA GLN A 319 -73.76 -36.92 -75.88
C GLN A 319 -72.28 -36.54 -76.11
N SER A 320 -71.77 -36.66 -77.34
CA SER A 320 -70.37 -36.37 -77.67
C SER A 320 -70.08 -34.86 -77.71
N ALA A 321 -70.98 -34.06 -78.26
CA ALA A 321 -70.89 -32.60 -78.26
C ALA A 321 -70.90 -32.02 -76.83
N ASN A 322 -71.76 -32.55 -75.95
CA ASN A 322 -71.77 -32.13 -74.55
C ASN A 322 -70.49 -32.55 -73.77
N GLN A 323 -69.80 -33.62 -74.17
CA GLN A 323 -68.49 -33.96 -73.59
C GLN A 323 -67.40 -32.96 -73.98
N TRP A 324 -67.33 -32.54 -75.25
CA TRP A 324 -66.42 -31.50 -75.70
C TRP A 324 -66.73 -30.12 -75.10
N ARG A 325 -68.01 -29.75 -74.99
CA ARG A 325 -68.42 -28.51 -74.31
C ARG A 325 -68.02 -28.50 -72.83
N GLY A 326 -68.29 -29.60 -72.12
CA GLY A 326 -67.88 -29.77 -70.72
C GLY A 326 -66.37 -29.84 -70.50
N LEU A 327 -65.57 -30.17 -71.53
CA LEU A 327 -64.12 -30.00 -71.48
C LEU A 327 -63.72 -28.54 -71.73
N GLY A 328 -64.32 -27.86 -72.71
CA GLY A 328 -64.08 -26.44 -72.99
C GLY A 328 -64.30 -25.54 -71.77
N GLU A 329 -65.44 -25.71 -71.09
CA GLU A 329 -65.76 -25.02 -69.82
C GLU A 329 -64.70 -25.31 -68.72
N GLN A 330 -64.11 -26.50 -68.71
CA GLN A 330 -63.03 -26.86 -67.78
C GLN A 330 -61.70 -26.20 -68.17
N LEU A 331 -61.37 -26.10 -69.46
CA LEU A 331 -60.17 -25.41 -69.95
C LEU A 331 -60.26 -23.90 -69.70
N GLU A 332 -61.41 -23.26 -69.94
CA GLU A 332 -61.63 -21.84 -69.62
C GLU A 332 -61.47 -21.57 -68.12
N GLN A 333 -62.09 -22.38 -67.25
CA GLN A 333 -61.91 -22.27 -65.79
C GLN A 333 -60.45 -22.46 -65.37
N MET A 334 -59.72 -23.36 -66.03
CA MET A 334 -58.30 -23.61 -65.77
C MET A 334 -57.40 -22.47 -66.21
N SER A 335 -57.68 -21.85 -67.37
CA SER A 335 -56.99 -20.65 -67.85
C SER A 335 -57.20 -19.45 -66.92
N ALA A 336 -58.45 -19.20 -66.51
CA ALA A 336 -58.80 -18.14 -65.56
C ALA A 336 -58.10 -18.33 -64.20
N TRP A 337 -57.99 -19.58 -63.71
CA TRP A 337 -57.28 -19.89 -62.46
C TRP A 337 -55.78 -19.63 -62.57
N LEU A 338 -55.14 -19.95 -63.71
CA LEU A 338 -53.74 -19.61 -63.93
C LEU A 338 -53.51 -18.09 -63.97
N GLN A 339 -54.43 -17.31 -64.53
CA GLN A 339 -54.36 -15.84 -64.51
C GLN A 339 -54.52 -15.26 -63.10
N GLU A 340 -55.48 -15.77 -62.30
CA GLU A 340 -55.65 -15.40 -60.89
C GLU A 340 -54.36 -15.65 -60.09
N LYS A 341 -53.73 -16.82 -60.32
CA LYS A 341 -52.54 -17.25 -59.58
C LYS A 341 -51.24 -16.62 -60.08
N GLN A 342 -51.18 -16.19 -61.34
CA GLN A 342 -50.13 -15.29 -61.82
C GLN A 342 -50.23 -13.92 -61.14
N ALA A 343 -51.42 -13.33 -61.04
CA ALA A 343 -51.59 -12.06 -60.33
C ALA A 343 -51.24 -12.14 -58.83
N GLN A 344 -51.49 -13.29 -58.19
CA GLN A 344 -51.03 -13.55 -56.82
C GLN A 344 -49.51 -13.75 -56.74
N LEU A 345 -48.88 -14.35 -57.75
CA LEU A 345 -47.41 -14.46 -57.84
C LEU A 345 -46.76 -13.07 -57.97
N ASP A 346 -47.34 -12.20 -58.80
CA ASP A 346 -46.84 -10.85 -59.02
C ASP A 346 -46.83 -10.04 -57.71
N ASP A 347 -47.84 -10.15 -56.83
CA ASP A 347 -47.83 -9.52 -55.50
C ASP A 347 -46.86 -10.22 -54.52
N CYS A 348 -46.80 -11.55 -54.54
CA CYS A 348 -45.85 -12.34 -53.75
C CYS A 348 -44.38 -12.07 -54.13
N SER A 349 -44.11 -11.55 -55.33
CA SER A 349 -42.75 -11.16 -55.77
C SER A 349 -42.32 -9.74 -55.37
N GLN A 350 -43.21 -8.89 -54.83
CA GLN A 350 -42.83 -7.52 -54.48
C GLN A 350 -41.97 -7.47 -53.20
N PRO A 351 -40.84 -6.73 -53.18
CA PRO A 351 -40.01 -6.60 -51.99
C PRO A 351 -40.78 -6.00 -50.81
N ARG A 352 -40.75 -6.66 -49.66
CA ARG A 352 -41.29 -6.15 -48.38
C ARG A 352 -40.21 -5.45 -47.56
N ASP A 353 -40.61 -4.57 -46.64
CA ASP A 353 -39.68 -3.73 -45.88
C ASP A 353 -39.14 -4.44 -44.63
N THR A 354 -40.01 -5.02 -43.79
CA THR A 354 -39.64 -5.61 -42.49
C THR A 354 -39.40 -7.13 -42.55
N LEU A 355 -38.76 -7.67 -41.50
CA LEU A 355 -38.56 -9.13 -41.36
C LEU A 355 -39.86 -9.91 -41.23
N GLU A 356 -40.89 -9.35 -40.56
CA GLU A 356 -42.17 -10.05 -40.39
C GLU A 356 -42.98 -10.08 -41.68
N GLU A 357 -43.05 -8.97 -42.44
CA GLU A 357 -43.71 -8.96 -43.74
C GLU A 357 -43.02 -9.90 -44.74
N LYS A 358 -41.69 -10.05 -44.69
CA LYS A 358 -40.96 -11.05 -45.49
C LYS A 358 -41.28 -12.49 -45.06
N LYS A 359 -41.51 -12.75 -43.77
CA LYS A 359 -41.98 -14.07 -43.29
C LYS A 359 -43.40 -14.38 -43.76
N GLU A 360 -44.29 -13.39 -43.78
CA GLU A 360 -45.64 -13.55 -44.33
C GLU A 360 -45.59 -13.80 -45.85
N GLN A 361 -44.83 -12.99 -46.60
CA GLN A 361 -44.52 -13.21 -48.03
C GLN A 361 -44.01 -14.63 -48.32
N LEU A 362 -43.11 -15.15 -47.48
CA LEU A 362 -42.58 -16.51 -47.58
C LEU A 362 -43.64 -17.59 -47.32
N ILE A 363 -44.57 -17.36 -46.39
CA ILE A 363 -45.70 -18.26 -46.13
C ILE A 363 -46.64 -18.26 -47.34
N ASP A 364 -46.98 -17.09 -47.87
CA ASP A 364 -47.89 -16.94 -49.00
C ASP A 364 -47.30 -17.49 -50.31
N ALA A 365 -46.04 -17.20 -50.62
CA ALA A 365 -45.35 -17.76 -51.79
C ALA A 365 -45.23 -19.30 -51.70
N ARG A 366 -44.95 -19.86 -50.52
CA ARG A 366 -44.98 -21.32 -50.30
C ARG A 366 -46.38 -21.90 -50.43
N GLY A 367 -47.41 -21.20 -49.96
CA GLY A 367 -48.82 -21.56 -50.16
C GLY A 367 -49.17 -21.62 -51.64
N LEU A 368 -48.88 -20.56 -52.38
CA LEU A 368 -49.09 -20.42 -53.83
C LEU A 368 -48.38 -21.51 -54.62
N HIS A 369 -47.09 -21.77 -54.36
CA HIS A 369 -46.36 -22.88 -54.98
C HIS A 369 -47.05 -24.23 -54.75
N ASN A 370 -47.53 -24.49 -53.53
CA ASN A 370 -48.21 -25.75 -53.21
C ASN A 370 -49.58 -25.87 -53.88
N GLU A 371 -50.33 -24.78 -54.02
CA GLU A 371 -51.59 -24.76 -54.77
C GLU A 371 -51.38 -24.97 -56.27
N VAL A 372 -50.37 -24.32 -56.86
CA VAL A 372 -50.00 -24.52 -58.27
C VAL A 372 -49.52 -25.95 -58.50
N ALA A 373 -48.67 -26.51 -57.62
CA ALA A 373 -48.27 -27.92 -57.69
C ALA A 373 -49.46 -28.89 -57.56
N ALA A 374 -50.49 -28.55 -56.78
CA ALA A 374 -51.73 -29.33 -56.69
C ALA A 374 -52.59 -29.24 -57.96
N PHE A 375 -52.60 -28.09 -58.64
CA PHE A 375 -53.33 -27.87 -59.89
C PHE A 375 -52.85 -28.80 -61.02
N GLY A 376 -51.57 -29.19 -61.05
CA GLY A 376 -51.04 -30.16 -62.01
C GLY A 376 -51.85 -31.49 -62.06
N LYS A 377 -52.46 -31.91 -60.95
CA LYS A 377 -53.36 -33.09 -60.93
C LYS A 377 -54.72 -32.84 -61.61
N ARG A 378 -55.22 -31.60 -61.60
CA ARG A 378 -56.42 -31.19 -62.33
C ARG A 378 -56.12 -31.16 -63.84
N LEU A 379 -54.97 -30.61 -64.21
CA LEU A 379 -54.46 -30.58 -65.58
C LEU A 379 -54.28 -31.99 -66.15
N GLN A 380 -53.60 -32.88 -65.44
CA GLN A 380 -53.42 -34.26 -65.86
C GLN A 380 -54.77 -35.00 -66.07
N SER A 381 -55.77 -34.72 -65.23
CA SER A 381 -57.14 -35.24 -65.39
C SER A 381 -57.86 -34.67 -66.62
N ALA A 382 -57.61 -33.40 -67.00
CA ALA A 382 -58.11 -32.82 -68.25
C ALA A 382 -57.42 -33.42 -69.48
N GLU A 383 -56.10 -33.65 -69.42
CA GLU A 383 -55.35 -34.34 -70.48
C GLU A 383 -55.83 -35.76 -70.71
N ASP A 384 -56.06 -36.55 -69.66
CA ASP A 384 -56.52 -37.92 -69.79
C ASP A 384 -57.99 -38.01 -70.26
N ARG A 385 -58.81 -36.98 -69.98
CA ARG A 385 -60.12 -36.80 -70.61
C ARG A 385 -60.01 -36.52 -72.11
N PHE A 386 -59.14 -35.57 -72.50
CA PHE A 386 -58.88 -35.24 -73.90
C PHE A 386 -58.41 -36.50 -74.67
N ARG A 387 -57.40 -37.20 -74.13
CA ARG A 387 -56.86 -38.47 -74.65
C ARG A 387 -57.92 -39.57 -74.72
N GLY A 388 -58.81 -39.64 -73.72
CA GLY A 388 -59.91 -40.60 -73.65
C GLY A 388 -61.03 -40.34 -74.67
N MET A 389 -61.27 -39.09 -75.06
CA MET A 389 -62.19 -38.76 -76.16
C MET A 389 -61.53 -39.00 -77.53
N ALA A 390 -60.25 -38.65 -77.69
CA ALA A 390 -59.48 -38.97 -78.89
C ALA A 390 -59.48 -40.48 -79.21
N SER A 391 -59.37 -41.34 -78.19
CA SER A 391 -59.44 -42.80 -78.37
C SER A 391 -60.82 -43.35 -78.79
N GLN A 392 -61.87 -42.52 -78.76
CA GLN A 392 -63.23 -42.87 -79.22
C GLN A 392 -63.51 -42.43 -80.67
N GLY A 393 -62.52 -41.87 -81.37
CA GLY A 393 -62.67 -41.37 -82.75
C GLY A 393 -63.24 -39.95 -82.83
N LEU A 394 -63.29 -39.24 -81.71
CA LEU A 394 -63.67 -37.82 -81.61
C LEU A 394 -62.41 -36.96 -81.70
N SER A 395 -62.42 -35.90 -82.50
CA SER A 395 -61.33 -34.90 -82.53
C SER A 395 -61.69 -33.72 -81.64
N GLY A 396 -60.69 -33.12 -80.98
CA GLY A 396 -60.86 -31.76 -80.47
C GLY A 396 -60.96 -30.77 -81.64
N SER A 397 -61.47 -29.57 -81.37
CA SER A 397 -61.22 -28.43 -82.26
C SER A 397 -59.77 -27.94 -82.06
N PRO A 398 -59.06 -27.45 -83.10
CA PRO A 398 -57.65 -27.01 -82.95
C PRO A 398 -57.43 -25.95 -81.86
N ASP A 399 -58.43 -25.10 -81.61
CA ASP A 399 -58.37 -24.12 -80.51
C ASP A 399 -58.43 -24.78 -79.13
N GLN A 400 -59.07 -25.95 -78.97
CA GLN A 400 -59.12 -26.69 -77.70
C GLN A 400 -57.80 -27.44 -77.42
N GLU A 401 -57.15 -27.97 -78.47
CA GLU A 401 -55.79 -28.53 -78.37
C GLU A 401 -54.80 -27.43 -77.97
N ARG A 402 -54.85 -26.30 -78.68
CA ARG A 402 -54.05 -25.12 -78.38
C ARG A 402 -54.28 -24.60 -76.96
N GLN A 403 -55.53 -24.44 -76.52
CA GLN A 403 -55.87 -23.98 -75.17
C GLN A 403 -55.29 -24.93 -74.11
N LEU A 404 -55.44 -26.26 -74.29
CA LEU A 404 -54.87 -27.23 -73.37
C LEU A 404 -53.34 -27.09 -73.28
N GLU A 405 -52.65 -26.87 -74.40
CA GLU A 405 -51.19 -26.73 -74.44
C GLU A 405 -50.68 -25.37 -73.93
N GLU A 406 -51.42 -24.28 -74.16
CA GLU A 406 -51.19 -22.98 -73.51
C GLU A 406 -51.38 -23.05 -72.00
N ILE A 407 -52.39 -23.81 -71.52
CA ILE A 407 -52.61 -24.07 -70.09
C ILE A 407 -51.51 -24.95 -69.49
N LYS A 408 -50.97 -25.95 -70.22
CA LYS A 408 -49.79 -26.71 -69.77
C LYS A 408 -48.58 -25.80 -69.61
N PHE A 409 -48.24 -25.05 -70.65
CA PHE A 409 -47.08 -24.15 -70.64
C PHE A 409 -47.21 -23.07 -69.57
N GLY A 410 -48.40 -22.48 -69.43
CA GLY A 410 -48.72 -21.52 -68.36
C GLY A 410 -48.58 -22.14 -66.97
N HIS A 411 -49.04 -23.38 -66.77
CA HIS A 411 -48.86 -24.09 -65.49
C HIS A 411 -47.40 -24.40 -65.19
N GLU A 412 -46.61 -24.90 -66.15
CA GLU A 412 -45.19 -25.20 -65.95
C GLU A 412 -44.38 -23.92 -65.64
N SER A 413 -44.65 -22.84 -66.38
CA SER A 413 -44.03 -21.53 -66.16
C SER A 413 -44.40 -20.95 -64.78
N LEU A 414 -45.70 -20.99 -64.41
CA LEU A 414 -46.17 -20.50 -63.12
C LEU A 414 -45.64 -21.35 -61.95
N LEU A 415 -45.51 -22.68 -62.13
CA LEU A 415 -44.96 -23.57 -61.12
C LEU A 415 -43.46 -23.32 -60.90
N ALA A 416 -42.70 -23.09 -61.96
CA ALA A 416 -41.29 -22.72 -61.88
C ALA A 416 -41.12 -21.36 -61.18
N ALA A 417 -41.85 -20.33 -61.62
CA ALA A 417 -41.73 -18.98 -61.06
C ALA A 417 -42.25 -18.88 -59.61
N ALA A 418 -43.33 -19.58 -59.24
CA ALA A 418 -43.79 -19.66 -57.86
C ALA A 418 -42.81 -20.40 -56.94
N LYS A 419 -42.08 -21.40 -57.47
CA LYS A 419 -40.99 -22.07 -56.73
C LYS A 419 -39.78 -21.16 -56.54
N GLU A 420 -39.45 -20.35 -57.54
CA GLU A 420 -38.35 -19.40 -57.53
C GLU A 420 -38.63 -18.25 -56.54
N ALA A 421 -39.80 -17.61 -56.63
CA ALA A 421 -40.23 -16.59 -55.66
C ALA A 421 -40.29 -17.13 -54.22
N ALA A 422 -40.74 -18.37 -54.01
CA ALA A 422 -40.73 -19.02 -52.69
C ALA A 422 -39.32 -19.36 -52.16
N ALA A 423 -38.30 -19.39 -53.02
CA ALA A 423 -36.90 -19.54 -52.64
C ALA A 423 -36.24 -18.17 -52.39
N GLU A 424 -36.49 -17.17 -53.25
CA GLU A 424 -36.03 -15.79 -53.05
C GLU A 424 -36.57 -15.19 -51.75
N ALA A 425 -37.84 -15.46 -51.41
CA ALA A 425 -38.42 -15.05 -50.13
C ALA A 425 -37.77 -15.77 -48.93
N ASP A 426 -37.36 -17.03 -49.07
CA ASP A 426 -36.70 -17.80 -48.00
C ASP A 426 -35.30 -17.24 -47.73
N GLU A 427 -34.56 -16.90 -48.79
CA GLU A 427 -33.26 -16.24 -48.69
C GLU A 427 -33.39 -14.78 -48.17
N ALA A 428 -34.40 -14.04 -48.59
CA ALA A 428 -34.67 -12.69 -48.09
C ALA A 428 -35.09 -12.65 -46.62
N VAL A 429 -35.77 -13.70 -46.11
CA VAL A 429 -36.04 -13.91 -44.68
C VAL A 429 -34.77 -14.33 -43.95
N ARG A 430 -34.04 -15.32 -44.46
CA ARG A 430 -32.82 -15.84 -43.84
C ARG A 430 -31.78 -14.73 -43.63
N ASP A 431 -31.47 -13.97 -44.67
CA ASP A 431 -30.44 -12.94 -44.61
C ASP A 431 -30.86 -11.76 -43.70
N HIS A 432 -32.16 -11.43 -43.63
CA HIS A 432 -32.68 -10.42 -42.71
C HIS A 432 -32.69 -10.91 -41.26
N ALA A 433 -32.91 -12.22 -41.03
CA ALA A 433 -32.74 -12.82 -39.71
C ALA A 433 -31.26 -12.84 -39.29
N GLU A 434 -30.34 -13.22 -40.18
CA GLU A 434 -28.89 -13.21 -39.93
C GLU A 434 -28.34 -11.79 -39.68
N PHE A 435 -28.87 -10.76 -40.39
CA PHE A 435 -28.61 -9.35 -40.09
C PHE A 435 -29.08 -8.98 -38.68
N LYS A 436 -30.34 -9.28 -38.32
CA LYS A 436 -30.89 -8.95 -36.99
C LYS A 436 -30.15 -9.65 -35.85
N GLU A 437 -29.75 -10.90 -36.05
CA GLU A 437 -28.90 -11.62 -35.08
C GLU A 437 -27.52 -10.95 -34.94
N ALA A 438 -26.88 -10.56 -36.06
CA ALA A 438 -25.59 -9.87 -36.04
C ALA A 438 -25.67 -8.49 -35.35
N CYS A 439 -26.70 -7.68 -35.60
CA CYS A 439 -26.92 -6.42 -34.90
C CYS A 439 -27.11 -6.63 -33.39
N THR A 440 -27.86 -7.67 -33.01
CA THR A 440 -28.13 -8.00 -31.60
C THR A 440 -26.86 -8.49 -30.88
N ASP A 441 -26.04 -9.33 -31.52
CA ASP A 441 -24.73 -9.76 -30.99
C ASP A 441 -23.74 -8.58 -30.88
N ALA A 442 -23.66 -7.72 -31.90
CA ALA A 442 -22.82 -6.52 -31.88
C ALA A 442 -23.20 -5.54 -30.75
N GLY A 443 -24.47 -5.14 -30.65
CA GLY A 443 -24.95 -4.19 -29.63
C GLY A 443 -24.80 -4.71 -28.20
N ASN A 444 -25.07 -6.00 -27.95
CA ASN A 444 -24.81 -6.61 -26.64
C ASN A 444 -23.32 -6.65 -26.30
N TRP A 445 -22.45 -6.91 -27.28
CA TRP A 445 -21.00 -6.95 -27.09
C TRP A 445 -20.44 -5.54 -26.82
N ILE A 446 -20.84 -4.53 -27.59
CA ILE A 446 -20.50 -3.11 -27.37
C ILE A 446 -20.96 -2.68 -25.96
N SER A 447 -22.19 -3.00 -25.56
CA SER A 447 -22.72 -2.71 -24.22
C SER A 447 -21.87 -3.34 -23.11
N GLY A 448 -21.48 -4.61 -23.27
CA GLY A 448 -20.59 -5.31 -22.32
C GLY A 448 -19.17 -4.75 -22.26
N LEU A 449 -18.68 -4.10 -23.33
CA LEU A 449 -17.44 -3.32 -23.28
C LEU A 449 -17.65 -1.97 -22.57
N GLY A 450 -18.80 -1.32 -22.77
CA GLY A 450 -19.18 -0.09 -22.05
C GLY A 450 -19.22 -0.28 -20.52
N GLU A 451 -19.79 -1.38 -20.04
CA GLU A 451 -19.75 -1.72 -18.60
C GLU A 451 -18.31 -1.89 -18.07
N ARG A 452 -17.43 -2.53 -18.86
CA ARG A 452 -16.00 -2.70 -18.51
C ARG A 452 -15.26 -1.37 -18.50
N LEU A 453 -15.55 -0.49 -19.45
CA LEU A 453 -14.99 0.86 -19.53
C LEU A 453 -15.39 1.69 -18.30
N ALA A 454 -16.65 1.67 -17.89
CA ALA A 454 -17.14 2.43 -16.73
C ALA A 454 -16.44 2.07 -15.40
N VAL A 455 -15.95 0.83 -15.25
CA VAL A 455 -15.14 0.38 -14.10
C VAL A 455 -13.67 0.79 -14.24
N CYS A 456 -13.19 1.00 -15.47
CA CYS A 456 -11.80 1.38 -15.75
C CYS A 456 -11.60 2.90 -15.82
N SER A 457 -12.60 3.70 -16.16
CA SER A 457 -12.52 5.17 -16.26
C SER A 457 -12.54 5.91 -14.92
N ASP A 458 -12.45 5.18 -13.80
CA ASP A 458 -12.40 5.74 -12.45
C ASP A 458 -11.00 6.32 -12.13
N LEU A 459 -10.96 7.60 -11.75
CA LEU A 459 -9.72 8.34 -11.45
C LEU A 459 -9.29 8.27 -9.97
N THR A 460 -10.03 7.56 -9.11
CA THR A 460 -9.73 7.49 -7.66
C THR A 460 -8.62 6.47 -7.31
N GLY A 461 -7.98 6.66 -6.16
CA GLY A 461 -6.89 5.80 -5.68
C GLY A 461 -5.48 6.23 -6.13
N ASP A 462 -4.49 5.39 -5.81
CA ASP A 462 -3.07 5.67 -6.05
C ASP A 462 -2.62 5.41 -7.51
N ARG A 463 -1.39 5.84 -7.82
CA ARG A 463 -0.79 5.71 -9.16
C ARG A 463 -0.71 4.26 -9.65
N GLN A 464 -0.56 3.27 -8.76
CA GLN A 464 -0.51 1.86 -9.15
C GLN A 464 -1.91 1.34 -9.48
N ALA A 465 -2.95 1.80 -8.78
CA ALA A 465 -4.34 1.55 -9.15
C ALA A 465 -4.68 2.17 -10.51
N LEU A 466 -4.28 3.42 -10.76
CA LEU A 466 -4.47 4.11 -12.05
C LEU A 466 -3.76 3.40 -13.20
N GLN A 467 -2.49 3.01 -13.03
CA GLN A 467 -1.77 2.19 -14.01
C GLN A 467 -2.49 0.85 -14.27
N SER A 468 -2.97 0.19 -13.21
CA SER A 468 -3.73 -1.06 -13.32
C SER A 468 -5.09 -0.91 -14.02
N ARG A 469 -5.60 0.32 -14.17
CA ARG A 469 -6.77 0.64 -15.01
C ARG A 469 -6.36 0.98 -16.45
N LEU A 470 -5.26 1.71 -16.66
CA LEU A 470 -4.67 1.97 -17.99
C LEU A 470 -4.38 0.66 -18.74
N ASP A 471 -3.72 -0.30 -18.08
CA ASP A 471 -3.39 -1.60 -18.65
C ASP A 471 -4.65 -2.35 -19.15
N ARG A 472 -5.80 -2.16 -18.48
CA ARG A 472 -7.11 -2.73 -18.86
C ARG A 472 -7.81 -1.97 -19.98
N LEU A 473 -7.59 -0.66 -20.08
CA LEU A 473 -8.03 0.13 -21.24
C LEU A 473 -7.25 -0.23 -22.50
N ASP A 474 -5.96 -0.58 -22.38
CA ASP A 474 -5.19 -1.12 -23.49
C ASP A 474 -5.70 -2.51 -23.93
N ASP A 475 -6.11 -3.37 -23.00
CA ASP A 475 -6.83 -4.61 -23.34
C ASP A 475 -8.20 -4.36 -24.00
N LEU A 476 -8.88 -3.25 -23.70
CA LEU A 476 -10.10 -2.83 -24.38
C LEU A 476 -9.82 -2.29 -25.79
N SER A 477 -8.78 -1.48 -26.00
CA SER A 477 -8.37 -1.06 -27.36
C SER A 477 -7.88 -2.22 -28.22
N ARG A 478 -7.34 -3.31 -27.65
CA ARG A 478 -7.04 -4.54 -28.41
C ARG A 478 -8.30 -5.22 -28.93
N ALA A 479 -9.43 -5.09 -28.24
CA ALA A 479 -10.73 -5.58 -28.72
C ALA A 479 -11.28 -4.75 -29.89
N GLN A 480 -10.71 -3.58 -30.20
CA GLN A 480 -11.16 -2.73 -31.31
C GLN A 480 -11.14 -3.44 -32.67
N ALA A 481 -10.17 -4.35 -32.89
CA ALA A 481 -10.12 -5.17 -34.11
C ALA A 481 -11.25 -6.22 -34.19
N GLU A 482 -11.79 -6.69 -33.06
CA GLU A 482 -12.94 -7.60 -33.03
C GLU A 482 -14.25 -6.82 -33.26
N GLY A 483 -14.37 -5.61 -32.71
CA GLY A 483 -15.55 -4.76 -32.89
C GLY A 483 -15.74 -4.31 -34.34
N GLU A 484 -14.66 -3.87 -34.99
CA GLU A 484 -14.71 -3.52 -36.41
C GLU A 484 -15.09 -4.73 -37.28
N GLN A 485 -14.56 -5.92 -36.98
CA GLN A 485 -14.93 -7.16 -37.66
C GLN A 485 -16.43 -7.52 -37.48
N ARG A 486 -17.00 -7.24 -36.30
CA ARG A 486 -18.44 -7.44 -36.03
C ARG A 486 -19.30 -6.45 -36.83
N LEU A 487 -18.86 -5.19 -36.96
CA LEU A 487 -19.56 -4.16 -37.73
C LEU A 487 -19.45 -4.35 -39.25
N ASP A 488 -18.28 -4.73 -39.76
CA ASP A 488 -18.11 -5.10 -41.17
C ASP A 488 -19.00 -6.30 -41.56
N LYS A 489 -19.22 -7.24 -40.62
CA LYS A 489 -20.22 -8.31 -40.79
C LYS A 489 -21.64 -7.74 -40.87
N VAL A 490 -22.02 -6.86 -39.93
CA VAL A 490 -23.34 -6.18 -39.92
C VAL A 490 -23.58 -5.43 -41.24
N ASP A 491 -22.63 -4.63 -41.71
CA ASP A 491 -22.71 -3.89 -42.98
C ASP A 491 -22.86 -4.84 -44.19
N SER A 492 -22.07 -5.92 -44.24
CA SER A 492 -22.14 -6.89 -45.35
C SER A 492 -23.50 -7.59 -45.43
N LEU A 493 -24.14 -7.83 -44.28
CA LEU A 493 -25.49 -8.37 -44.18
C LEU A 493 -26.54 -7.28 -44.50
N ALA A 494 -26.35 -6.05 -44.04
CA ALA A 494 -27.20 -4.90 -44.40
C ALA A 494 -27.27 -4.71 -45.92
N GLU A 495 -26.12 -4.72 -46.61
CA GLU A 495 -26.06 -4.70 -48.08
C GLU A 495 -26.84 -5.86 -48.72
N ALA A 496 -26.65 -7.09 -48.22
CA ALA A 496 -27.30 -8.29 -48.76
C ALA A 496 -28.82 -8.25 -48.60
N VAL A 497 -29.32 -7.72 -47.47
CA VAL A 497 -30.75 -7.56 -47.21
C VAL A 497 -31.33 -6.41 -48.02
N CYS A 498 -30.67 -5.26 -48.08
CA CYS A 498 -31.13 -4.08 -48.83
C CYS A 498 -31.39 -4.37 -50.32
N ARG A 499 -30.64 -5.29 -50.94
CA ARG A 499 -30.87 -5.74 -52.33
C ARG A 499 -32.22 -6.43 -52.55
N ARG A 500 -32.89 -6.89 -51.49
CA ARG A 500 -34.21 -7.56 -51.49
C ARG A 500 -35.15 -6.94 -50.45
N THR A 501 -35.20 -5.61 -50.40
CA THR A 501 -36.06 -4.84 -49.48
C THR A 501 -36.70 -3.68 -50.23
N GLY A 502 -37.90 -3.26 -49.81
CA GLY A 502 -38.48 -1.99 -50.28
C GLY A 502 -37.67 -0.78 -49.80
N SER A 503 -37.94 0.40 -50.37
CA SER A 503 -37.13 1.59 -50.06
C SER A 503 -37.23 2.04 -48.60
N SER A 504 -38.37 1.83 -47.93
CA SER A 504 -38.53 2.24 -46.54
C SER A 504 -37.79 1.32 -45.56
N GLY A 505 -37.65 0.04 -45.90
CA GLY A 505 -36.87 -0.94 -45.14
C GLY A 505 -35.37 -0.77 -45.38
N VAL A 506 -34.95 -0.37 -46.59
CA VAL A 506 -33.55 0.00 -46.86
C VAL A 506 -33.09 1.13 -45.94
N ASP A 507 -33.85 2.22 -45.85
CA ASP A 507 -33.52 3.35 -44.97
C ASP A 507 -33.44 2.92 -43.49
N ALA A 508 -34.36 2.05 -43.04
CA ALA A 508 -34.39 1.55 -41.67
C ALA A 508 -33.20 0.61 -41.34
N ILE A 509 -32.83 -0.29 -42.26
CA ILE A 509 -31.68 -1.20 -42.12
C ILE A 509 -30.36 -0.41 -42.09
N GLN A 510 -30.24 0.62 -42.94
CA GLN A 510 -29.06 1.49 -42.96
C GLN A 510 -28.97 2.36 -41.70
N ALA A 511 -30.10 2.83 -41.15
CA ALA A 511 -30.12 3.52 -39.87
C ALA A 511 -29.65 2.61 -38.72
N GLU A 512 -30.17 1.39 -38.61
CA GLU A 512 -29.82 0.45 -37.53
C GLU A 512 -28.35 0.00 -37.56
N ALA A 513 -27.77 -0.20 -38.75
CA ALA A 513 -26.33 -0.44 -38.90
C ALA A 513 -25.50 0.83 -38.59
N GLY A 514 -25.99 1.99 -39.00
CA GLY A 514 -25.36 3.29 -38.74
C GLY A 514 -25.32 3.64 -37.24
N ASP A 515 -26.41 3.42 -36.52
CA ASP A 515 -26.53 3.66 -35.08
C ASP A 515 -25.50 2.80 -34.31
N LEU A 516 -25.34 1.52 -34.66
CA LEU A 516 -24.30 0.65 -34.09
C LEU A 516 -22.87 1.13 -34.39
N ARG A 517 -22.62 1.70 -35.58
CA ARG A 517 -21.32 2.32 -35.90
C ARG A 517 -21.09 3.63 -35.13
N VAL A 518 -22.14 4.38 -34.80
CA VAL A 518 -22.06 5.58 -33.94
C VAL A 518 -21.77 5.17 -32.49
N GLU A 519 -22.53 4.23 -31.90
CA GLU A 519 -22.29 3.72 -30.55
C GLU A 519 -20.86 3.16 -30.40
N TRP A 520 -20.35 2.49 -31.44
CA TRP A 520 -18.96 2.02 -31.47
C TRP A 520 -17.93 3.14 -31.52
N THR A 521 -18.17 4.18 -32.32
CA THR A 521 -17.27 5.34 -32.41
C THR A 521 -17.22 6.09 -31.08
N ASP A 522 -18.39 6.34 -30.48
CA ASP A 522 -18.52 6.98 -29.16
C ASP A 522 -17.85 6.13 -28.06
N PHE A 523 -17.94 4.80 -28.13
CA PHE A 523 -17.22 3.89 -27.23
C PHE A 523 -15.69 4.00 -27.41
N VAL A 524 -15.19 3.97 -28.64
CA VAL A 524 -13.76 4.09 -28.95
C VAL A 524 -13.18 5.42 -28.45
N ASP A 525 -13.85 6.53 -28.75
CA ASP A 525 -13.43 7.86 -28.27
C ASP A 525 -13.51 7.96 -26.73
N SER A 526 -14.48 7.28 -26.11
CA SER A 526 -14.58 7.19 -24.64
C SER A 526 -13.47 6.35 -24.00
N VAL A 527 -13.02 5.26 -24.62
CA VAL A 527 -11.84 4.48 -24.17
C VAL A 527 -10.60 5.35 -24.24
N GLU A 528 -10.35 6.02 -25.37
CA GLU A 528 -9.16 6.83 -25.55
C GLU A 528 -9.18 8.12 -24.71
N GLN A 529 -10.37 8.68 -24.42
CA GLN A 529 -10.50 9.77 -23.46
C GLN A 529 -10.22 9.30 -22.03
N ALA A 530 -10.78 8.16 -21.61
CA ALA A 530 -10.50 7.59 -20.29
C ALA A 530 -9.00 7.27 -20.10
N LYS A 531 -8.29 6.84 -21.15
CA LYS A 531 -6.82 6.68 -21.11
C LYS A 531 -6.10 8.01 -20.89
N ARG A 532 -6.48 9.06 -21.61
CA ARG A 532 -5.89 10.40 -21.43
C ARG A 532 -6.07 10.85 -20.00
N ASP A 533 -7.31 10.87 -19.49
CA ASP A 533 -7.63 11.34 -18.14
C ASP A 533 -6.92 10.53 -17.04
N LEU A 534 -6.76 9.21 -17.21
CA LEU A 534 -5.98 8.37 -16.32
C LEU A 534 -4.47 8.63 -16.39
N SER A 535 -3.90 8.82 -17.58
CA SER A 535 -2.47 9.14 -17.75
C SER A 535 -2.16 10.49 -17.09
N ASP A 536 -2.96 11.51 -17.43
CA ASP A 536 -2.95 12.84 -16.85
C ASP A 536 -3.04 12.81 -15.30
N CYS A 537 -3.78 11.85 -14.74
CA CYS A 537 -3.90 11.64 -13.30
C CYS A 537 -2.67 10.91 -12.71
N ALA A 538 -2.17 9.88 -13.40
CA ALA A 538 -0.99 9.12 -13.00
C ALA A 538 0.31 9.94 -13.06
N ASP A 539 0.43 10.85 -14.03
CA ASP A 539 1.54 11.79 -14.18
C ASP A 539 1.55 12.83 -13.05
N ARG A 540 0.39 13.42 -12.71
CA ARG A 540 0.23 14.29 -11.51
C ARG A 540 0.61 13.55 -10.23
N TRP A 541 0.20 12.29 -10.09
CA TRP A 541 0.63 11.44 -8.97
C TRP A 541 2.14 11.19 -8.96
N ALA A 542 2.80 11.07 -10.10
CA ALA A 542 4.25 10.92 -10.19
C ALA A 542 4.98 12.20 -9.77
N GLU A 543 4.49 13.38 -10.19
CA GLU A 543 5.01 14.68 -9.74
C GLU A 543 4.87 14.87 -8.23
N TYR A 544 3.70 14.53 -7.66
CA TYR A 544 3.50 14.52 -6.20
C TYR A 544 4.41 13.52 -5.49
N GLU A 545 4.56 12.30 -6.01
CA GLU A 545 5.46 11.29 -5.44
C GLU A 545 6.92 11.76 -5.38
N GLU A 546 7.45 12.35 -6.45
CA GLU A 546 8.82 12.86 -6.49
C GLU A 546 9.01 14.08 -5.57
N ALA A 547 8.05 15.01 -5.54
CA ALA A 547 8.07 16.10 -4.56
C ALA A 547 8.05 15.56 -3.12
N HIS A 548 7.14 14.64 -2.80
CA HIS A 548 7.00 14.08 -1.45
C HIS A 548 8.28 13.32 -1.02
N LYS A 549 8.92 12.59 -1.95
CA LYS A 549 10.23 11.95 -1.72
C LYS A 549 11.29 13.00 -1.36
N LEU A 550 11.45 14.03 -2.18
CA LEU A 550 12.47 15.08 -1.98
C LEU A 550 12.27 15.84 -0.66
N CYS A 551 11.02 16.19 -0.31
CA CYS A 551 10.68 16.78 0.99
C CYS A 551 11.05 15.86 2.15
N THR A 552 10.74 14.56 2.03
CA THR A 552 11.04 13.55 3.05
C THR A 552 12.56 13.42 3.26
N GLU A 553 13.36 13.53 2.20
CA GLU A 553 14.83 13.57 2.31
C GLU A 553 15.33 14.86 2.96
N HIS A 554 14.78 16.03 2.61
CA HIS A 554 15.13 17.29 3.26
C HIS A 554 14.83 17.27 4.77
N VAL A 555 13.66 16.75 5.16
CA VAL A 555 13.28 16.49 6.56
C VAL A 555 14.28 15.56 7.26
N ARG A 556 14.66 14.43 6.64
CA ARG A 556 15.63 13.48 7.20
C ARG A 556 17.03 14.09 7.36
N THR A 557 17.47 14.91 6.41
CA THR A 557 18.75 15.61 6.47
C THR A 557 18.76 16.61 7.62
N ALA A 558 17.71 17.42 7.77
CA ALA A 558 17.59 18.35 8.91
C ALA A 558 17.60 17.62 10.26
N GLU A 559 16.86 16.51 10.40
CA GLU A 559 16.93 15.64 11.58
C GLU A 559 18.34 15.07 11.84
N ALA A 560 19.08 14.70 10.79
CA ALA A 560 20.44 14.19 10.92
C ALA A 560 21.43 15.25 11.39
N HIS A 561 21.30 16.50 10.91
CA HIS A 561 22.11 17.64 11.39
C HIS A 561 21.83 17.94 12.87
N LEU A 562 20.55 18.02 13.28
CA LEU A 562 20.16 18.20 14.68
C LEU A 562 20.66 17.04 15.57
N LYS A 563 20.55 15.79 15.11
CA LYS A 563 21.02 14.61 15.85
C LYS A 563 22.55 14.57 15.98
N ALA A 564 23.30 15.21 15.09
CA ALA A 564 24.76 15.31 15.16
C ALA A 564 25.26 16.44 16.11
N ALA A 565 24.35 17.21 16.71
CA ALA A 565 24.65 18.31 17.65
C ALA A 565 25.06 17.81 19.06
N GLU A 566 26.04 16.91 19.11
CA GLU A 566 26.59 16.37 20.36
C GLU A 566 27.59 17.34 21.03
N PRO A 567 27.64 17.38 22.38
CA PRO A 567 28.59 18.21 23.14
C PRO A 567 30.05 18.04 22.75
N ARG A 568 30.78 19.16 22.68
CA ARG A 568 32.18 19.26 22.22
C ARG A 568 33.13 19.60 23.38
N PRO A 569 34.43 19.26 23.31
CA PRO A 569 35.34 19.31 24.47
C PRO A 569 35.99 20.67 24.75
N ASN A 570 36.07 21.58 23.78
CA ASN A 570 36.79 22.87 23.83
C ASN A 570 35.95 23.97 23.13
N ALA A 571 36.38 25.23 23.15
CA ALA A 571 35.68 26.33 22.47
C ALA A 571 35.69 26.19 20.93
N GLU A 572 36.81 25.76 20.34
CA GLU A 572 37.01 25.65 18.89
C GLU A 572 36.05 24.65 18.24
N GLU A 573 35.96 23.42 18.78
CA GLU A 573 35.02 22.40 18.28
C GLU A 573 33.55 22.78 18.54
N LYS A 574 33.26 23.59 19.57
CA LYS A 574 31.91 24.16 19.76
C LYS A 574 31.58 25.18 18.67
N SER A 575 32.51 26.09 18.32
CA SER A 575 32.32 27.02 17.21
C SER A 575 32.12 26.25 15.90
N ALA A 576 33.02 25.31 15.58
CA ALA A 576 32.92 24.50 14.37
C ALA A 576 31.62 23.66 14.31
N LEU A 577 31.00 23.34 15.44
CA LEU A 577 29.65 22.75 15.47
C LEU A 577 28.56 23.80 15.24
N ALA A 578 28.64 24.97 15.87
CA ALA A 578 27.71 26.08 15.69
C ALA A 578 27.69 26.56 14.22
N ASP A 579 28.86 26.66 13.59
CA ASP A 579 29.02 27.07 12.21
C ASP A 579 28.47 26.00 11.25
N ARG A 580 28.74 24.70 11.49
CA ARG A 580 28.09 23.60 10.74
C ARG A 580 26.57 23.52 10.91
N LEU A 581 26.02 24.00 12.02
CA LEU A 581 24.57 24.12 12.22
C LEU A 581 24.03 25.39 11.55
N SER A 582 24.82 26.46 11.50
CA SER A 582 24.52 27.69 10.75
C SER A 582 24.49 27.44 9.24
N ASP A 583 25.42 26.63 8.71
CA ASP A 583 25.43 26.16 7.32
C ASP A 583 24.20 25.29 7.01
N ALA A 584 23.81 24.42 7.95
CA ALA A 584 22.63 23.57 7.81
C ALA A 584 21.31 24.37 7.90
N ALA A 585 21.27 25.42 8.72
CA ALA A 585 20.14 26.35 8.77
C ALA A 585 20.04 27.15 7.45
N ALA A 586 21.16 27.69 6.95
CA ALA A 586 21.21 28.40 5.67
C ALA A 586 20.81 27.50 4.49
N TRP A 587 21.24 26.24 4.46
CA TRP A 587 20.77 25.25 3.49
C TRP A 587 19.25 25.01 3.60
N ALA A 588 18.71 24.93 4.81
CA ALA A 588 17.28 24.70 5.02
C ALA A 588 16.43 25.93 4.65
N ASP A 589 16.96 27.15 4.79
CA ASP A 589 16.36 28.38 4.25
C ASP A 589 16.47 28.43 2.71
N GLU A 590 17.61 28.12 2.09
CA GLU A 590 17.72 27.99 0.63
C GLU A 590 16.71 26.99 0.04
N VAL A 591 16.51 25.85 0.72
CA VAL A 591 15.51 24.84 0.33
C VAL A 591 14.09 25.41 0.44
N ALA A 592 13.80 26.22 1.46
CA ALA A 592 12.50 26.87 1.62
C ALA A 592 12.27 27.99 0.58
N GLU A 593 13.29 28.81 0.27
CA GLU A 593 13.20 29.90 -0.72
C GLU A 593 13.05 29.40 -2.16
N ARG A 594 13.55 28.20 -2.49
CA ARG A 594 13.43 27.59 -3.84
C ARG A 594 12.05 27.02 -4.13
N ASP A 595 11.05 27.47 -3.36
CA ASP A 595 9.64 27.11 -3.35
C ASP A 595 9.37 25.60 -3.44
N PHE A 596 10.26 24.82 -2.80
CA PHE A 596 10.08 23.37 -2.74
C PHE A 596 8.73 23.03 -2.07
N ASN A 597 8.39 23.75 -1.01
CA ASN A 597 7.13 23.58 -0.28
C ASN A 597 5.91 23.90 -1.16
N GLY A 598 5.89 25.01 -1.89
CA GLY A 598 4.79 25.36 -2.80
C GLY A 598 4.59 24.28 -3.86
N ARG A 599 5.67 23.81 -4.49
CA ARG A 599 5.60 22.73 -5.50
C ARG A 599 5.03 21.42 -4.97
N LEU A 600 5.27 21.07 -3.70
CA LEU A 600 4.63 19.91 -3.06
C LEU A 600 3.13 20.15 -2.79
N HIS A 601 2.73 21.37 -2.40
CA HIS A 601 1.32 21.74 -2.21
C HIS A 601 0.56 21.81 -3.54
N ASP A 602 1.15 22.37 -4.59
CA ASP A 602 0.56 22.46 -5.92
C ASP A 602 0.35 21.05 -6.52
N ALA A 603 1.38 20.20 -6.49
CA ALA A 603 1.25 18.81 -6.97
C ALA A 603 0.21 18.01 -6.15
N ALA A 604 0.15 18.22 -4.83
CA ALA A 604 -0.89 17.63 -4.00
C ALA A 604 -2.30 18.17 -4.34
N ALA A 605 -2.42 19.45 -4.67
CA ALA A 605 -3.69 20.06 -5.07
C ALA A 605 -4.15 19.57 -6.45
N ASP A 606 -3.26 19.43 -7.43
CA ASP A 606 -3.59 18.88 -8.75
C ASP A 606 -3.90 17.37 -8.70
N VAL A 607 -3.21 16.58 -7.86
CA VAL A 607 -3.63 15.21 -7.55
C VAL A 607 -5.01 15.17 -6.93
N ALA A 608 -5.28 15.99 -5.90
CA ALA A 608 -6.60 16.04 -5.25
C ALA A 608 -7.72 16.50 -6.20
N LYS A 609 -7.39 17.36 -7.18
CA LYS A 609 -8.31 17.84 -8.22
C LYS A 609 -8.60 16.80 -9.30
N ALA A 610 -7.59 16.02 -9.71
CA ALA A 610 -7.73 14.98 -10.73
C ALA A 610 -8.36 13.69 -10.17
N SER A 611 -7.87 13.20 -9.03
CA SER A 611 -8.26 11.91 -8.44
C SER A 611 -9.35 11.99 -7.37
N ARG A 612 -9.67 13.20 -6.88
CA ARG A 612 -10.51 13.47 -5.68
C ARG A 612 -9.89 13.03 -4.35
N GLU A 613 -8.64 12.54 -4.34
CA GLU A 613 -7.92 12.13 -3.12
C GLU A 613 -7.40 13.33 -2.32
N GLY A 614 -8.29 14.06 -1.65
CA GLY A 614 -7.94 15.25 -0.86
C GLY A 614 -6.92 15.01 0.26
N HIS A 615 -6.68 13.74 0.66
CA HIS A 615 -5.79 13.39 1.77
C HIS A 615 -4.32 13.78 1.54
N VAL A 616 -3.85 13.81 0.28
CA VAL A 616 -2.47 14.18 -0.05
C VAL A 616 -2.12 15.62 0.33
N THR A 617 -3.09 16.54 0.28
CA THR A 617 -2.90 17.94 0.70
C THR A 617 -2.60 18.07 2.20
N GLY A 618 -3.19 17.19 3.02
CA GLY A 618 -2.91 17.09 4.45
C GLY A 618 -1.54 16.49 4.74
N GLN A 619 -1.10 15.53 3.93
CA GLN A 619 0.27 14.97 4.00
C GLN A 619 1.31 16.03 3.64
N ALA A 620 1.11 16.75 2.53
CA ALA A 620 1.93 17.90 2.14
C ALA A 620 2.05 18.92 3.27
N ALA A 621 0.92 19.40 3.81
CA ALA A 621 0.89 20.37 4.92
C ALA A 621 1.65 19.89 6.17
N SER A 622 1.48 18.62 6.54
CA SER A 622 2.16 18.02 7.69
C SER A 622 3.68 17.92 7.46
N LEU A 623 4.10 17.54 6.25
CA LEU A 623 5.51 17.36 5.91
C LEU A 623 6.24 18.71 5.77
N THR A 624 5.64 19.70 5.08
CA THR A 624 6.20 21.06 4.98
C THR A 624 6.25 21.74 6.36
N GLY A 625 5.22 21.60 7.19
CA GLY A 625 5.20 22.14 8.55
C GLY A 625 6.26 21.52 9.46
N ARG A 626 6.52 20.21 9.31
CA ARG A 626 7.61 19.51 10.00
C ARG A 626 8.99 19.95 9.49
N PHE A 627 9.16 20.23 8.20
CA PHE A 627 10.40 20.80 7.67
C PHE A 627 10.68 22.20 8.24
N SER A 628 9.69 23.10 8.25
CA SER A 628 9.82 24.43 8.85
C SER A 628 10.22 24.35 10.33
N LEU A 629 9.59 23.48 11.12
CA LEU A 629 9.95 23.29 12.53
C LEU A 629 11.40 22.82 12.70
N LEU A 630 11.90 21.93 11.84
CA LEU A 630 13.28 21.43 11.89
C LEU A 630 14.29 22.49 11.45
N ARG A 631 13.95 23.33 10.47
CA ARG A 631 14.74 24.50 10.05
C ARG A 631 14.86 25.53 11.17
N ASP A 632 13.74 25.86 11.80
CA ASP A 632 13.69 26.81 12.92
C ASP A 632 14.54 26.26 14.10
N GLN A 633 14.43 24.95 14.39
CA GLN A 633 15.29 24.26 15.36
C GLN A 633 16.78 24.25 14.99
N LEU A 634 17.15 24.16 13.71
CA LEU A 634 18.56 24.26 13.26
C LEU A 634 19.12 25.66 13.54
N SER A 635 18.35 26.70 13.29
CA SER A 635 18.72 28.09 13.58
C SER A 635 18.87 28.33 15.09
N ASP A 636 17.90 27.89 15.89
CA ASP A 636 17.95 27.95 17.36
C ASP A 636 19.17 27.18 17.91
N GLN A 637 19.45 25.98 17.41
CA GLN A 637 20.61 25.20 17.84
C GLN A 637 21.94 25.84 17.41
N ALA A 638 22.03 26.43 16.22
CA ALA A 638 23.22 27.17 15.80
C ALA A 638 23.51 28.36 16.75
N ALA A 639 22.48 29.11 17.13
CA ALA A 639 22.59 30.21 18.09
C ALA A 639 23.00 29.72 19.50
N VAL A 640 22.38 28.64 20.00
CA VAL A 640 22.72 28.03 21.30
C VAL A 640 24.17 27.52 21.33
N TRP A 641 24.61 26.81 20.28
CA TRP A 641 26.00 26.32 20.21
C TRP A 641 27.03 27.45 20.05
N ARG A 642 26.66 28.55 19.38
CA ARG A 642 27.51 29.76 19.31
C ARG A 642 27.68 30.39 20.70
N GLY A 643 26.59 30.59 21.45
CA GLY A 643 26.68 31.04 22.84
C GLY A 643 27.52 30.11 23.72
N HIS A 644 27.32 28.79 23.61
CA HIS A 644 28.14 27.80 24.33
C HIS A 644 29.62 27.80 23.93
N ALA A 645 29.98 28.26 22.74
CA ALA A 645 31.37 28.48 22.30
C ALA A 645 31.94 29.78 22.87
N GLU A 646 31.16 30.87 22.86
CA GLU A 646 31.52 32.17 23.44
C GLU A 646 31.75 32.07 24.96
N ASP A 647 30.88 31.38 25.70
CA ASP A 647 31.01 31.09 27.13
C ASP A 647 32.27 30.26 27.44
N HIS A 648 32.59 29.28 26.58
CA HIS A 648 33.80 28.45 26.73
C HIS A 648 35.04 29.31 26.49
N GLY A 649 35.08 30.07 25.39
CA GLY A 649 36.19 30.97 25.09
C GLY A 649 36.35 32.10 26.11
N GLN A 650 35.29 32.47 26.84
CA GLN A 650 35.39 33.39 27.98
C GLN A 650 35.98 32.71 29.22
N LEU A 651 35.64 31.45 29.50
CA LEU A 651 36.30 30.68 30.54
C LEU A 651 37.78 30.44 30.21
N ASP A 652 38.12 30.13 28.95
CA ASP A 652 39.51 29.93 28.52
C ASP A 652 40.36 31.20 28.74
N ARG A 653 39.77 32.39 28.52
CA ARG A 653 40.39 33.69 28.87
C ARG A 653 40.52 33.87 30.38
N GLU A 654 39.45 33.66 31.15
CA GLU A 654 39.46 33.81 32.61
C GLU A 654 40.42 32.82 33.29
N MET A 655 40.65 31.65 32.70
CA MET A 655 41.67 30.70 33.13
C MET A 655 43.08 31.21 32.85
N ALA A 656 43.34 31.78 31.67
CA ALA A 656 44.63 32.42 31.35
C ALA A 656 44.90 33.67 32.21
N ASP A 657 43.91 34.54 32.40
CA ASP A 657 43.97 35.73 33.28
C ASP A 657 44.25 35.38 34.76
N VAL A 658 43.98 34.13 35.17
CA VAL A 658 44.31 33.58 36.50
C VAL A 658 45.66 32.86 36.49
N ASP A 659 46.04 32.19 35.40
CA ASP A 659 47.34 31.53 35.24
C ASP A 659 48.49 32.54 35.24
N ASP A 660 48.36 33.62 34.45
CA ASP A 660 49.30 34.75 34.38
C ASP A 660 49.39 35.52 35.70
N TRP A 661 48.24 35.75 36.36
CA TRP A 661 48.22 36.44 37.67
C TRP A 661 48.82 35.57 38.78
N LEU A 662 48.58 34.25 38.78
CA LEU A 662 49.25 33.33 39.70
C LEU A 662 50.75 33.27 39.45
N ALA A 663 51.21 33.36 38.21
CA ALA A 663 52.64 33.40 37.89
C ALA A 663 53.32 34.69 38.42
N ASP A 664 52.71 35.88 38.25
CA ASP A 664 53.20 37.12 38.88
C ASP A 664 53.23 37.01 40.41
N PHE A 665 52.19 36.45 41.01
CA PHE A 665 52.10 36.24 42.46
C PHE A 665 53.18 35.26 42.96
N GLU A 666 53.42 34.15 42.24
CA GLU A 666 54.45 33.16 42.51
C GLU A 666 55.87 33.77 42.41
N ASP A 667 56.17 34.53 41.36
CA ASP A 667 57.47 35.19 41.19
C ASP A 667 57.73 36.27 42.25
N ARG A 668 56.73 37.09 42.58
CA ARG A 668 56.82 38.12 43.65
C ARG A 668 56.96 37.49 45.04
N LEU A 669 56.28 36.37 45.28
CA LEU A 669 56.40 35.60 46.52
C LEU A 669 57.76 34.90 46.63
N GLY A 670 58.27 34.34 45.52
CA GLY A 670 59.59 33.71 45.45
C GLY A 670 60.73 34.66 45.81
N GLN A 671 60.65 35.92 45.35
CA GLN A 671 61.58 37.00 45.72
C GLN A 671 61.57 37.32 47.24
N CYS A 672 60.51 36.95 47.96
CA CYS A 672 60.38 37.12 49.40
C CYS A 672 60.72 35.86 50.21
N GLY A 673 61.06 34.74 49.56
CA GLY A 673 61.27 33.44 50.20
C GLY A 673 62.61 33.28 50.93
N ASP A 674 63.61 34.12 50.63
CA ASP A 674 64.90 34.08 51.33
C ASP A 674 64.87 34.94 52.61
N GLY A 675 65.29 34.36 53.73
CA GLY A 675 65.45 35.03 55.02
C GLY A 675 66.79 35.74 55.20
N ARG A 676 67.71 35.63 54.22
CA ARG A 676 69.04 36.26 54.20
C ARG A 676 68.96 37.70 53.68
N GLY A 677 69.56 38.63 54.41
CA GLY A 677 69.73 40.01 53.97
C GLY A 677 70.05 40.93 55.14
N ASP A 678 70.26 42.21 54.84
CA ASP A 678 70.25 43.21 55.91
C ASP A 678 68.82 43.48 56.41
N ARG A 679 68.71 44.27 57.49
CA ARG A 679 67.41 44.61 58.08
C ARG A 679 66.48 45.34 57.11
N PHE A 680 67.01 46.19 56.24
CA PHE A 680 66.22 46.97 55.29
C PHE A 680 65.70 46.08 54.15
N GLU A 681 66.51 45.15 53.64
CA GLU A 681 66.06 44.14 52.67
C GLU A 681 64.95 43.25 53.25
N ILE A 682 65.11 42.78 54.49
CA ILE A 682 64.10 41.98 55.19
C ILE A 682 62.80 42.79 55.41
N GLN A 683 62.90 44.07 55.76
CA GLN A 683 61.74 44.97 55.88
C GLN A 683 61.06 45.25 54.53
N ALA A 684 61.83 45.38 53.44
CA ALA A 684 61.29 45.55 52.10
C ALA A 684 60.51 44.30 51.64
N ARG A 685 61.09 43.10 51.81
CA ARG A 685 60.39 41.83 51.50
C ARG A 685 59.14 41.65 52.36
N LEU A 686 59.16 42.04 53.64
CA LEU A 686 57.96 42.05 54.50
C LEU A 686 56.87 43.02 54.03
N ALA A 687 57.24 44.16 53.42
CA ALA A 687 56.27 45.06 52.80
C ALA A 687 55.61 44.41 51.57
N THR A 688 56.40 43.81 50.67
CA THR A 688 55.88 43.07 49.51
C THR A 688 54.99 41.89 49.91
N LEU A 689 55.33 41.15 50.97
CA LEU A 689 54.43 40.12 51.54
C LEU A 689 53.14 40.70 52.14
N ALA A 690 53.14 41.94 52.62
CA ALA A 690 51.92 42.60 53.09
C ALA A 690 51.01 43.03 51.92
N GLU A 691 51.58 43.45 50.80
CA GLU A 691 50.87 43.74 49.54
C GLU A 691 50.26 42.45 48.94
N LEU A 692 51.06 41.40 48.79
CA LEU A 692 50.59 40.07 48.33
C LEU A 692 49.48 39.51 49.24
N ASN A 693 49.57 39.71 50.56
CA ASN A 693 48.52 39.31 51.49
C ASN A 693 47.23 40.17 51.37
N ALA A 694 47.29 41.38 50.82
CA ALA A 694 46.11 42.17 50.52
C ALA A 694 45.41 41.71 49.22
N GLU A 695 46.19 41.30 48.20
CA GLU A 695 45.69 40.70 46.94
C GLU A 695 45.00 39.33 47.13
N ARG A 696 45.09 38.75 48.34
CA ARG A 696 44.49 37.44 48.66
C ARG A 696 42.99 37.36 48.39
N GLU A 697 42.25 38.41 48.72
CA GLU A 697 40.79 38.46 48.51
C GLU A 697 40.42 38.68 47.02
N ASP A 698 41.38 39.07 46.18
CA ASP A 698 41.23 39.13 44.73
C ASP A 698 41.45 37.74 44.11
N GLY A 699 42.44 36.98 44.61
CA GLY A 699 42.65 35.58 44.24
C GLY A 699 41.43 34.71 44.51
N PHE A 700 40.87 34.77 45.73
CA PHE A 700 39.64 34.05 46.05
C PHE A 700 38.45 34.46 45.17
N ARG A 701 38.29 35.76 44.85
CA ARG A 701 37.21 36.22 43.96
C ARG A 701 37.40 35.75 42.52
N ARG A 702 38.62 35.76 41.99
CA ARG A 702 38.96 35.26 40.65
C ARG A 702 38.64 33.78 40.51
N LEU A 703 39.16 32.94 41.42
CA LEU A 703 38.94 31.50 41.40
C LEU A 703 37.46 31.13 41.62
N ALA A 704 36.74 31.85 42.49
CA ALA A 704 35.31 31.62 42.70
C ALA A 704 34.48 31.94 41.45
N ALA A 705 34.79 33.03 40.72
CA ALA A 705 34.11 33.40 39.48
C ALA A 705 34.38 32.40 38.34
N LEU A 706 35.64 32.00 38.18
CA LEU A 706 36.08 30.97 37.22
C LEU A 706 35.36 29.65 37.49
N GLN A 707 35.31 29.20 38.76
CA GLN A 707 34.64 27.98 39.16
C GLN A 707 33.10 28.06 38.98
N ASP A 708 32.47 29.22 39.23
CA ASP A 708 31.04 29.41 38.99
C ASP A 708 30.70 29.34 37.50
N ARG A 709 31.44 30.05 36.63
CA ARG A 709 31.26 29.96 35.16
C ARG A 709 31.49 28.54 34.65
N LEU A 710 32.51 27.86 35.15
CA LEU A 710 32.80 26.46 34.82
C LEU A 710 31.59 25.57 35.14
N GLN A 711 31.09 25.60 36.38
CA GLN A 711 30.03 24.69 36.84
C GLN A 711 28.65 25.03 36.28
N SER A 712 28.27 26.32 36.25
CA SER A 712 26.93 26.77 35.88
C SER A 712 26.72 26.86 34.36
N THR A 713 27.73 27.32 33.61
CA THR A 713 27.58 27.68 32.19
C THR A 713 28.32 26.73 31.26
N VAL A 714 29.61 26.46 31.50
CA VAL A 714 30.45 25.76 30.51
C VAL A 714 30.33 24.24 30.59
N LEU A 715 30.37 23.63 31.77
CA LEU A 715 30.30 22.17 31.92
C LEU A 715 29.03 21.54 31.33
N PRO A 716 27.80 22.10 31.50
CA PRO A 716 26.58 21.52 30.92
C PRO A 716 26.69 21.23 29.41
N ALA A 717 27.20 22.19 28.64
CA ALA A 717 27.34 22.10 27.18
C ALA A 717 28.65 21.44 26.70
N THR A 718 29.50 20.93 27.60
CA THR A 718 30.83 20.38 27.24
C THR A 718 30.83 18.86 27.29
N SER A 719 31.58 18.21 26.38
CA SER A 719 31.72 16.74 26.33
C SER A 719 32.44 16.19 27.57
N GLY A 720 32.23 14.91 27.92
CA GLY A 720 32.85 14.30 29.12
C GLY A 720 34.37 14.52 29.21
N ALA A 721 35.10 14.25 28.12
CA ALA A 721 36.56 14.47 28.08
C ALA A 721 36.95 15.94 28.20
N GLY A 722 36.12 16.89 27.74
CA GLY A 722 36.33 18.32 27.97
C GLY A 722 36.04 18.72 29.42
N ARG A 723 34.95 18.22 30.00
CA ARG A 723 34.56 18.46 31.40
C ARG A 723 35.67 18.09 32.36
N ASP A 724 36.31 16.94 32.13
CA ASP A 724 37.34 16.42 33.03
C ASP A 724 38.69 17.15 32.85
N ARG A 725 39.03 17.56 31.62
CA ARG A 725 40.17 18.47 31.35
C ARG A 725 40.01 19.82 32.04
N LEU A 726 38.85 20.47 31.88
CA LEU A 726 38.58 21.79 32.48
C LEU A 726 38.61 21.72 34.01
N ARG A 727 38.02 20.67 34.61
CA ARG A 727 38.10 20.44 36.06
C ARG A 727 39.53 20.22 36.53
N GLN A 728 40.33 19.45 35.80
CA GLN A 728 41.73 19.22 36.14
C GLN A 728 42.53 20.53 36.10
N ALA A 729 42.35 21.36 35.07
CA ALA A 729 43.04 22.64 34.95
C ALA A 729 42.58 23.65 36.03
N ALA A 730 41.28 23.76 36.29
CA ALA A 730 40.77 24.60 37.38
C ALA A 730 41.27 24.13 38.76
N GLN A 731 41.36 22.81 38.99
CA GLN A 731 41.96 22.26 40.21
C GLN A 731 43.46 22.58 40.30
N GLN A 732 44.21 22.54 39.19
CA GLN A 732 45.63 22.90 39.18
C GLN A 732 45.87 24.38 39.54
N LEU A 733 44.99 25.29 39.12
CA LEU A 733 45.04 26.71 39.52
C LEU A 733 44.70 26.88 41.01
N GLN A 734 43.72 26.13 41.53
CA GLN A 734 43.38 26.10 42.96
C GLN A 734 44.53 25.52 43.81
N ASP A 735 45.12 24.40 43.41
CA ASP A 735 46.23 23.73 44.12
C ASP A 735 47.47 24.64 44.17
N ARG A 736 47.78 25.37 43.09
CA ARG A 736 48.83 26.41 43.07
C ARG A 736 48.51 27.54 44.03
N TRP A 737 47.30 28.09 43.99
CA TRP A 737 46.89 29.15 44.90
C TRP A 737 47.00 28.74 46.38
N ASP A 738 46.55 27.54 46.73
CA ASP A 738 46.67 27.02 48.09
C ASP A 738 48.14 26.81 48.52
N SER A 739 49.05 26.48 47.59
CA SER A 739 50.49 26.51 47.85
C SER A 739 51.01 27.94 48.06
N CYS A 740 50.62 28.90 47.23
CA CYS A 740 50.98 30.31 47.39
C CYS A 740 50.52 30.87 48.74
N LEU A 741 49.34 30.49 49.23
CA LEU A 741 48.87 30.85 50.57
C LEU A 741 49.75 30.26 51.68
N ALA A 742 50.19 29.00 51.52
CA ALA A 742 51.09 28.35 52.46
C ALA A 742 52.49 29.00 52.46
N ASP A 743 53.03 29.31 51.27
CA ASP A 743 54.35 29.94 51.11
C ASP A 743 54.36 31.42 51.53
N LEU A 744 53.29 32.16 51.29
CA LEU A 744 53.07 33.51 51.85
C LEU A 744 53.15 33.47 53.39
N GLY A 745 52.56 32.45 54.02
CA GLY A 745 52.66 32.20 55.46
C GLY A 745 54.07 31.82 55.92
N ARG A 746 54.74 30.89 55.20
CA ARG A 746 56.11 30.43 55.51
C ARG A 746 57.13 31.57 55.41
N SER A 747 57.18 32.25 54.26
CA SER A 747 58.10 33.37 53.99
C SER A 747 57.90 34.50 54.98
N ARG A 748 56.64 34.82 55.33
CA ARG A 748 56.35 35.81 56.36
C ARG A 748 56.90 35.40 57.72
N GLN A 749 56.60 34.18 58.18
CA GLN A 749 57.09 33.71 59.48
C GLN A 749 58.64 33.72 59.56
N GLN A 750 59.30 33.38 58.45
CA GLN A 750 60.75 33.38 58.33
C GLN A 750 61.34 34.81 58.42
N LEU A 751 60.77 35.77 57.70
CA LEU A 751 61.23 37.16 57.70
C LEU A 751 60.87 37.93 58.99
N ASP A 752 59.66 37.73 59.54
CA ASP A 752 59.29 38.28 60.87
C ASP A 752 60.26 37.74 61.95
N GLY A 753 60.71 36.48 61.83
CA GLY A 753 61.74 35.88 62.68
C GLY A 753 63.14 36.49 62.49
N ALA A 754 63.58 36.70 61.25
CA ALA A 754 64.87 37.33 60.94
C ALA A 754 64.92 38.80 61.40
N LEU A 755 63.83 39.55 61.22
CA LEU A 755 63.70 40.93 61.71
C LEU A 755 63.77 41.01 63.25
N ALA A 756 63.21 40.03 63.96
CA ALA A 756 63.33 39.93 65.41
C ALA A 756 64.80 39.67 65.84
N GLN A 757 65.56 38.86 65.09
CA GLN A 757 66.98 38.65 65.34
C GLN A 757 67.79 39.93 65.13
N TRP A 758 67.59 40.64 64.00
CA TRP A 758 68.23 41.94 63.73
C TRP A 758 67.91 42.98 64.82
N THR A 759 66.67 43.03 65.31
CA THR A 759 66.28 43.96 66.39
C THR A 759 66.98 43.61 67.72
N LEU A 760 66.98 42.33 68.12
CA LEU A 760 67.68 41.85 69.33
C LEU A 760 69.21 41.89 69.23
N TYR A 761 69.73 42.06 68.02
CA TYR A 761 71.14 42.30 67.73
C TYR A 761 71.47 43.79 67.92
N GLU A 762 70.72 44.69 67.28
CA GLU A 762 70.94 46.15 67.37
C GLU A 762 70.81 46.65 68.81
N GLU A 763 69.79 46.22 69.55
CA GLU A 763 69.62 46.58 70.97
C GLU A 763 70.84 46.20 71.83
N GLY A 764 71.49 45.07 71.50
CA GLY A 764 72.73 44.62 72.16
C GLY A 764 73.96 45.40 71.70
N SER A 765 74.05 45.71 70.39
CA SER A 765 75.10 46.53 69.79
C SER A 765 75.12 47.93 70.41
N ASP A 766 73.98 48.62 70.41
CA ASP A 766 73.81 49.94 71.02
C ASP A 766 74.16 49.94 72.51
N GLN A 767 73.79 48.88 73.23
CA GLN A 767 74.12 48.75 74.65
C GLN A 767 75.63 48.58 74.89
N VAL A 768 76.31 47.76 74.09
CA VAL A 768 77.76 47.56 74.19
C VAL A 768 78.54 48.80 73.77
N GLU A 769 78.15 49.48 72.68
CA GLU A 769 78.74 50.77 72.29
C GLU A 769 78.66 51.82 73.39
N ARG A 770 77.48 51.97 74.01
CA ARG A 770 77.26 52.93 75.10
C ARG A 770 78.17 52.61 76.29
N TRP A 771 78.27 51.33 76.69
CA TRP A 771 79.21 50.92 77.74
C TRP A 771 80.67 51.23 77.37
N LEU A 772 81.12 50.91 76.15
CA LEU A 772 82.48 51.19 75.70
C LEU A 772 82.80 52.68 75.74
N ARG A 773 81.88 53.51 75.25
CA ARG A 773 81.96 54.98 75.27
C ARG A 773 82.04 55.53 76.69
N ASP A 774 81.18 55.05 77.59
CA ASP A 774 81.13 55.49 78.98
C ASP A 774 82.37 55.04 79.79
N TYR A 775 82.84 53.80 79.62
CA TYR A 775 84.06 53.32 80.28
C TYR A 775 85.33 53.95 79.69
N ARG A 776 85.38 54.26 78.39
CA ARG A 776 86.46 55.04 77.77
C ARG A 776 86.55 56.43 78.40
N ALA A 777 85.42 57.14 78.48
CA ALA A 777 85.35 58.46 79.10
C ALA A 777 85.77 58.44 80.58
N GLN A 778 85.36 57.42 81.33
CA GLN A 778 85.78 57.25 82.73
C GLN A 778 87.27 56.91 82.88
N LEU A 779 87.86 56.16 81.94
CA LEU A 779 89.29 55.87 81.94
C LEU A 779 90.12 57.11 81.57
N ASP A 780 89.71 57.88 80.57
CA ASP A 780 90.43 59.08 80.14
C ASP A 780 90.28 60.27 81.12
N ALA A 781 89.29 60.23 82.02
CA ALA A 781 89.17 61.14 83.14
C ALA A 781 90.18 60.86 84.28
N GLU A 782 90.77 59.66 84.38
CA GLU A 782 91.86 59.36 85.31
C GLU A 782 93.21 59.79 84.71
N PRO A 783 94.00 60.65 85.39
CA PRO A 783 95.23 61.20 84.82
C PRO A 783 96.26 60.11 84.52
N ALA A 784 96.80 60.12 83.29
CA ALA A 784 97.64 59.05 82.76
C ALA A 784 99.01 58.92 83.45
N ASP A 785 99.60 60.04 83.88
CA ASP A 785 100.79 60.06 84.73
C ASP A 785 100.48 59.56 86.16
N GLY A 786 99.22 59.72 86.61
CA GLY A 786 98.68 59.32 87.91
C GLY A 786 99.64 59.66 89.06
N ALA A 787 100.18 60.88 89.00
CA ALA A 787 101.12 61.41 89.95
C ALA A 787 100.35 62.09 91.09
N ALA A 788 100.36 61.45 92.26
CA ALA A 788 99.67 61.93 93.45
C ALA A 788 100.66 62.29 94.56
N ALA A 789 100.24 63.15 95.50
CA ALA A 789 101.08 63.61 96.60
C ALA A 789 101.12 62.58 97.72
N SER A 790 99.93 62.17 98.19
CA SER A 790 99.78 61.33 99.38
C SER A 790 99.53 59.85 99.08
N LEU A 791 99.83 59.01 100.07
CA LEU A 791 99.47 57.59 100.09
C LEU A 791 97.96 57.37 99.91
N ALA A 792 97.13 58.25 100.46
CA ALA A 792 95.68 58.16 100.41
C ALA A 792 95.13 58.39 98.99
N GLU A 793 95.67 59.39 98.27
CA GLU A 793 95.32 59.63 96.86
C GLU A 793 95.71 58.45 95.97
N LYS A 794 96.96 57.94 96.10
CA LYS A 794 97.44 56.77 95.33
C LYS A 794 96.56 55.54 95.57
N ARG A 795 96.14 55.33 96.82
CA ARG A 795 95.21 54.26 97.20
C ARG A 795 93.83 54.45 96.58
N ALA A 796 93.25 55.65 96.70
CA ALA A 796 91.93 55.96 96.14
C ALA A 796 91.91 55.84 94.61
N GLN A 797 92.99 56.20 93.92
CA GLN A 797 93.12 55.97 92.47
C GLN A 797 93.16 54.48 92.13
N ALA A 798 93.97 53.68 92.83
CA ALA A 798 94.02 52.23 92.62
C ALA A 798 92.66 51.54 92.92
N GLU A 799 91.93 51.99 93.94
CA GLU A 799 90.59 51.47 94.27
C GLU A 799 89.54 51.89 93.22
N ARG A 800 89.57 53.12 92.67
CA ARG A 800 88.71 53.51 91.54
C ARG A 800 89.02 52.71 90.27
N LEU A 801 90.29 52.53 89.91
CA LEU A 801 90.69 51.74 88.74
C LEU A 801 90.32 50.25 88.88
N ARG A 802 90.38 49.67 90.09
CA ARG A 802 89.83 48.33 90.38
C ARG A 802 88.32 48.26 90.17
N ASN A 803 87.58 49.25 90.65
CA ASN A 803 86.13 49.28 90.51
C ASN A 803 85.73 49.40 89.03
N LEU A 804 86.41 50.26 88.26
CA LEU A 804 86.23 50.38 86.80
C LEU A 804 86.52 49.07 86.06
N GLN A 805 87.66 48.42 86.35
CA GLN A 805 88.00 47.12 85.75
C GLN A 805 86.98 46.03 86.11
N THR A 806 86.53 45.97 87.37
CA THR A 806 85.56 44.98 87.85
C THR A 806 84.20 45.19 87.20
N ALA A 807 83.76 46.45 87.08
CA ALA A 807 82.51 46.81 86.41
C ALA A 807 82.56 46.49 84.90
N LEU A 808 83.62 46.92 84.19
CA LEU A 808 83.82 46.61 82.77
C LEU A 808 83.78 45.09 82.52
N ARG A 809 84.54 44.30 83.29
CA ARG A 809 84.54 42.83 83.19
C ARG A 809 83.19 42.20 83.52
N GLY A 810 82.36 42.84 84.34
CA GLY A 810 80.96 42.45 84.57
C GLY A 810 80.12 42.42 83.29
N HIS A 811 80.46 43.22 82.27
CA HIS A 811 79.79 43.23 80.96
C HIS A 811 80.34 42.20 79.97
N GLN A 812 81.47 41.52 80.27
CA GLN A 812 82.08 40.54 79.36
C GLN A 812 81.13 39.41 78.90
N PRO A 813 80.21 38.88 79.74
CA PRO A 813 79.22 37.90 79.28
C PRO A 813 78.24 38.45 78.24
N ALA A 814 77.87 39.73 78.34
CA ALA A 814 76.97 40.38 77.38
C ALA A 814 77.69 40.70 76.06
N VAL A 815 78.96 41.15 76.12
CA VAL A 815 79.81 41.34 74.94
C VAL A 815 80.03 40.01 74.19
N ARG A 816 80.26 38.91 74.91
CA ARG A 816 80.31 37.56 74.32
C ARG A 816 78.97 37.14 73.74
N GLY A 817 77.87 37.29 74.48
CA GLY A 817 76.52 36.97 73.98
C GLY A 817 76.12 37.76 72.74
N LEU A 818 76.63 38.98 72.55
CA LEU A 818 76.49 39.74 71.30
C LEU A 818 77.34 39.15 70.16
N ALA A 819 78.59 38.74 70.44
CA ALA A 819 79.46 38.08 69.47
C ALA A 819 78.94 36.70 69.03
N ASP A 820 78.43 35.91 69.98
CA ASP A 820 77.81 34.60 69.72
C ASP A 820 76.51 34.76 68.89
N LYS A 821 75.69 35.79 69.16
CA LYS A 821 74.56 36.18 68.31
C LYS A 821 75.00 36.59 66.91
N ALA A 822 76.03 37.44 66.80
CA ALA A 822 76.54 37.88 65.50
C ALA A 822 77.09 36.71 64.67
N ALA A 823 77.75 35.73 65.31
CA ALA A 823 78.18 34.50 64.67
C ALA A 823 77.01 33.63 64.21
N ALA A 824 75.97 33.43 65.03
CA ALA A 824 74.77 32.69 64.65
C ALA A 824 73.97 33.38 63.52
N MET A 825 74.02 34.72 63.47
CA MET A 825 73.50 35.47 62.33
C MET A 825 74.39 35.27 61.09
N LEU A 826 75.72 35.28 61.20
CA LEU A 826 76.62 34.96 60.08
C LEU A 826 76.49 33.52 59.53
N GLU A 827 75.93 32.57 60.29
CA GLU A 827 75.56 31.24 59.79
C GLU A 827 74.24 31.25 58.97
N THR A 828 73.42 32.31 59.09
CA THR A 828 72.05 32.39 58.55
C THR A 828 71.77 33.63 57.69
N GLN A 829 72.71 34.56 57.60
CA GLN A 829 72.66 35.87 56.94
C GLN A 829 74.00 36.14 56.21
N GLU A 830 74.06 37.13 55.33
CA GLU A 830 75.34 37.54 54.72
C GLU A 830 76.16 38.47 55.66
N PRO A 831 77.50 38.54 55.52
CA PRO A 831 78.34 39.40 56.35
C PRO A 831 78.09 40.89 56.09
N SER A 832 77.46 41.57 57.06
CA SER A 832 77.20 43.00 57.00
C SER A 832 78.18 43.81 57.84
N GLU A 833 78.34 45.11 57.52
CA GLU A 833 79.17 46.05 58.29
C GLU A 833 78.78 46.10 59.78
N ALA A 834 77.50 45.87 60.09
CA ALA A 834 77.03 45.71 61.46
C ALA A 834 77.68 44.50 62.16
N THR A 835 77.67 43.32 61.54
CA THR A 835 78.29 42.11 62.13
C THR A 835 79.80 42.24 62.31
N GLU A 836 80.51 42.92 61.39
CA GLU A 836 81.90 43.31 61.61
C GLU A 836 82.07 44.31 62.77
N GLY A 837 81.08 45.17 62.98
CA GLY A 837 80.95 46.08 64.11
C GLY A 837 81.13 45.39 65.45
N VAL A 838 80.61 44.17 65.64
CA VAL A 838 80.84 43.41 66.89
C VAL A 838 82.29 42.99 67.04
N MET A 839 82.97 42.58 65.97
CA MET A 839 84.40 42.26 66.08
C MET A 839 85.25 43.51 66.40
N LYS A 840 84.84 44.68 65.90
CA LYS A 840 85.43 45.99 66.26
C LYS A 840 85.16 46.30 67.75
N MET A 841 83.91 46.20 68.24
CA MET A 841 83.54 46.39 69.65
C MET A 841 84.20 45.41 70.63
N VAL A 842 84.28 44.12 70.30
CA VAL A 842 84.96 43.10 71.12
C VAL A 842 86.43 43.45 71.27
N LYS A 843 87.09 43.87 70.17
CA LYS A 843 88.48 44.31 70.20
C LYS A 843 88.67 45.60 70.99
N GLU A 844 87.74 46.56 70.90
CA GLU A 844 87.75 47.77 71.73
C GLU A 844 87.56 47.45 73.21
N PHE A 845 86.68 46.50 73.56
CA PHE A 845 86.51 45.99 74.93
C PHE A 845 87.79 45.37 75.48
N GLU A 846 88.44 44.51 74.69
CA GLU A 846 89.72 43.88 75.07
C GLU A 846 90.85 44.89 75.19
N MET A 847 90.94 45.87 74.29
CA MET A 847 91.90 46.97 74.39
C MET A 847 91.65 47.87 75.61
N LEU A 848 90.39 48.14 75.94
CA LEU A 848 90.01 48.96 77.10
C LEU A 848 90.29 48.24 78.43
N ASP A 849 90.01 46.95 78.53
CA ASP A 849 90.37 46.13 79.68
C ASP A 849 91.90 45.96 79.82
N ALA A 850 92.63 45.84 78.71
CA ALA A 850 94.08 45.82 78.70
C ALA A 850 94.67 47.16 79.18
N GLU A 851 94.12 48.30 78.76
CA GLU A 851 94.57 49.63 79.19
C GLU A 851 94.24 49.88 80.68
N LEU A 852 93.03 49.54 81.14
CA LEU A 852 92.65 49.55 82.55
C LEU A 852 93.59 48.66 83.39
N THR A 853 93.89 47.46 82.90
CA THR A 853 94.85 46.54 83.53
C THR A 853 96.26 47.14 83.59
N GLY A 854 96.68 47.89 82.57
CA GLY A 854 97.94 48.63 82.55
C GLY A 854 97.97 49.75 83.60
N ARG A 855 97.05 50.71 83.50
CA ARG A 855 96.97 51.86 84.43
C ARG A 855 96.81 51.41 85.89
N LEU A 856 96.04 50.36 86.16
CA LEU A 856 95.90 49.77 87.50
C LEU A 856 97.21 49.16 88.02
N ARG A 857 97.95 48.40 87.20
CA ARG A 857 99.25 47.83 87.60
C ARG A 857 100.25 48.91 87.99
N ASP A 858 100.24 50.06 87.29
CA ASP A 858 101.08 51.20 87.62
C ASP A 858 100.61 51.96 88.87
N ALA A 859 99.30 52.16 89.04
CA ALA A 859 98.77 52.71 90.30
C ALA A 859 99.15 51.83 91.51
N ASP A 860 99.02 50.51 91.38
CA ASP A 860 99.43 49.55 92.42
C ASP A 860 100.95 49.50 92.64
N ARG A 861 101.77 49.78 91.62
CA ARG A 861 103.22 49.96 91.77
C ARG A 861 103.50 51.21 92.61
N ARG A 862 103.05 52.38 92.17
CA ARG A 862 103.22 53.68 92.87
C ARG A 862 102.68 53.65 94.31
N LEU A 863 101.61 52.90 94.56
CA LEU A 863 101.06 52.65 95.89
C LEU A 863 102.02 51.83 96.76
N ARG A 864 102.51 50.68 96.29
CA ARG A 864 103.46 49.82 97.03
C ARG A 864 104.79 50.52 97.29
N ASP A 865 105.30 51.29 96.34
CA ASP A 865 106.57 52.02 96.51
C ASP A 865 106.44 53.10 97.60
N HIS A 866 105.31 53.83 97.64
CA HIS A 866 105.03 54.81 98.70
C HIS A 866 104.70 54.16 100.06
N GLN A 867 104.14 52.94 100.09
CA GLN A 867 104.00 52.15 101.33
C GLN A 867 105.37 51.77 101.90
N GLN A 868 106.24 51.15 101.09
CA GLN A 868 107.59 50.74 101.51
C GLN A 868 108.48 51.92 101.91
N TYR A 869 108.22 53.11 101.35
CA TYR A 869 108.80 54.37 101.83
C TYR A 869 108.31 54.75 103.24
N LYS A 870 107.00 54.84 103.47
CA LYS A 870 106.46 55.23 104.79
C LYS A 870 106.80 54.22 105.89
N GLU A 871 106.86 52.92 105.55
CA GLU A 871 107.41 51.88 106.41
C GLU A 871 108.87 52.18 106.78
N ALA A 872 109.76 52.42 105.80
CA ALA A 872 111.17 52.69 106.06
C ALA A 872 111.42 53.99 106.86
N VAL A 873 110.58 55.02 106.69
CA VAL A 873 110.63 56.25 107.50
C VAL A 873 110.24 55.98 108.94
N ALA A 874 109.18 55.19 109.20
CA ALA A 874 108.84 54.79 110.57
C ALA A 874 109.96 53.96 111.21
N ASP A 875 110.51 53.01 110.45
CA ASP A 875 111.64 52.13 110.83
C ASP A 875 112.88 52.95 111.27
N ALA A 876 113.14 54.09 110.63
CA ALA A 876 114.24 54.99 110.96
C ALA A 876 113.92 55.95 112.12
N SER A 877 112.69 56.47 112.20
CA SER A 877 112.23 57.33 113.30
C SER A 877 112.27 56.61 114.65
N GLU A 878 111.72 55.39 114.72
CA GLU A 878 111.70 54.57 115.94
C GLU A 878 113.11 54.33 116.48
N TRP A 879 114.07 54.03 115.60
CA TRP A 879 115.46 53.82 116.00
C TRP A 879 116.08 55.08 116.62
N LEU A 880 115.78 56.27 116.08
CA LEU A 880 116.29 57.54 116.59
C LEU A 880 115.73 57.88 117.97
N GLU A 881 114.44 57.64 118.22
CA GLU A 881 113.83 57.81 119.53
C GLU A 881 114.41 56.79 120.53
N MET A 882 114.45 55.50 120.17
CA MET A 882 115.02 54.44 121.02
C MET A 882 116.50 54.66 121.37
N ALA A 883 117.28 55.28 120.48
CA ALA A 883 118.68 55.59 120.73
C ALA A 883 118.85 56.81 121.64
N ARG A 884 117.91 57.76 121.62
CA ARG A 884 117.91 58.94 122.49
C ARG A 884 117.45 58.63 123.91
N ASP A 885 116.37 57.87 124.06
CA ASP A 885 115.80 57.52 125.38
C ASP A 885 116.80 56.75 126.27
N ARG A 886 117.69 55.96 125.67
CA ARG A 886 118.77 55.25 126.38
C ARG A 886 119.79 56.18 127.04
N LEU A 887 119.94 57.42 126.58
CA LEU A 887 120.99 58.32 127.06
C LEU A 887 120.62 58.98 128.40
N GLY A 888 119.40 59.50 128.57
CA GLY A 888 118.94 60.08 129.85
C GLY A 888 119.72 61.31 130.36
N ALA A 889 119.32 61.80 131.53
CA ALA A 889 119.75 63.10 132.09
C ALA A 889 121.12 63.09 132.80
N ASP A 890 121.66 64.30 133.07
CA ASP A 890 123.08 64.53 133.41
C ASP A 890 123.40 64.54 134.93
N ASP A 891 122.38 64.63 135.80
CA ASP A 891 122.54 65.02 137.22
C ASP A 891 123.20 63.96 138.15
N GLN A 892 123.50 62.75 137.64
CA GLN A 892 123.96 61.61 138.44
C GLN A 892 125.49 61.52 138.62
N LEU A 893 126.27 62.44 138.04
CA LEU A 893 127.73 62.34 137.89
C LEU A 893 128.57 62.40 139.18
N ARG A 894 127.99 62.49 140.40
CA ARG A 894 128.72 62.80 141.64
C ARG A 894 128.28 61.99 142.88
N THR A 895 128.07 60.70 142.72
CA THR A 895 127.83 59.75 143.83
C THR A 895 129.08 58.96 144.21
N ASP A 896 129.48 57.99 143.37
CA ASP A 896 130.63 57.10 143.59
C ASP A 896 131.41 56.84 142.29
N ARG A 897 132.51 56.09 142.42
CA ARG A 897 133.40 55.77 141.28
C ARG A 897 132.78 54.79 140.29
N GLN A 898 132.00 53.82 140.76
CA GLN A 898 131.44 52.75 139.91
C GLN A 898 130.34 53.27 138.98
N SER A 899 129.52 54.22 139.45
CA SER A 899 128.47 54.86 138.65
C SER A 899 129.02 55.63 137.44
N LEU A 900 130.18 56.28 137.59
CA LEU A 900 130.83 57.05 136.54
C LEU A 900 131.36 56.15 135.40
N ASP A 901 131.99 55.03 135.73
CA ASP A 901 132.53 54.11 134.72
C ASP A 901 131.43 53.43 133.90
N ALA A 902 130.29 53.10 134.53
CA ALA A 902 129.09 52.59 133.83
C ALA A 902 128.52 53.63 132.85
N ARG A 903 128.45 54.91 133.25
CA ARG A 903 127.98 56.02 132.39
C ARG A 903 128.88 56.18 131.15
N ALA A 904 130.19 56.05 131.32
CA ALA A 904 131.16 56.10 130.21
C ALA A 904 130.99 54.94 129.21
N GLN A 905 130.52 53.76 129.65
CA GLN A 905 130.29 52.64 128.75
C GLN A 905 129.04 52.83 127.89
N LEU A 906 127.91 53.24 128.50
CA LEU A 906 126.64 53.47 127.79
C LEU A 906 126.78 54.50 126.64
N LEU A 907 127.61 55.52 126.85
CA LEU A 907 127.93 56.53 125.84
C LEU A 907 128.80 56.01 124.68
N ARG A 908 129.63 54.98 124.92
CA ARG A 908 130.34 54.25 123.86
C ARG A 908 129.37 53.37 123.09
N ASP A 909 128.55 52.58 123.79
CA ASP A 909 127.61 51.63 123.18
C ASP A 909 126.64 52.31 122.19
N THR A 910 126.14 53.52 122.51
CA THR A 910 125.28 54.30 121.60
C THR A 910 126.03 54.86 120.39
N VAL A 911 127.30 55.23 120.53
CA VAL A 911 128.15 55.68 119.42
C VAL A 911 128.56 54.51 118.52
N ASP A 912 128.85 53.34 119.09
CA ASP A 912 129.16 52.12 118.34
C ASP A 912 127.92 51.59 117.57
N ALA A 913 126.71 51.84 118.08
CA ALA A 913 125.45 51.53 117.40
C ALA A 913 125.14 52.44 116.20
N LYS A 914 125.85 53.57 116.03
CA LYS A 914 125.61 54.60 114.99
C LYS A 914 125.39 54.05 113.56
N PRO A 915 126.15 53.07 113.04
CA PRO A 915 125.98 52.60 111.66
C PRO A 915 124.61 51.98 111.37
N VAL A 916 123.95 51.42 112.39
CA VAL A 916 122.61 50.80 112.26
C VAL A 916 121.54 51.85 111.99
N GLY A 917 121.64 53.02 112.63
CA GLY A 917 120.77 54.16 112.35
C GLY A 917 121.04 54.77 110.97
N GLU A 918 122.31 54.89 110.57
CA GLU A 918 122.67 55.40 109.24
C GLU A 918 122.15 54.51 108.11
N GLU A 919 122.20 53.17 108.27
CA GLU A 919 121.62 52.24 107.29
C GLU A 919 120.08 52.32 107.22
N LYS A 920 119.40 52.44 108.37
CA LYS A 920 117.94 52.66 108.39
C LYS A 920 117.54 53.95 107.66
N ILE A 921 118.28 55.04 107.86
CA ILE A 921 118.05 56.32 107.17
C ILE A 921 118.40 56.22 105.67
N ARG A 922 119.48 55.53 105.31
CA ARG A 922 119.86 55.24 103.91
C ARG A 922 118.75 54.49 103.19
N ARG A 923 118.16 53.46 103.83
CA ARG A 923 117.01 52.70 103.31
C ARG A 923 115.76 53.56 103.17
N ALA A 924 115.50 54.49 104.10
CA ALA A 924 114.39 55.45 103.99
C ALA A 924 114.56 56.37 102.77
N ASP A 925 115.78 56.87 102.52
CA ASP A 925 116.08 57.71 101.35
C ASP A 925 115.99 56.94 100.01
N GLU A 926 116.53 55.72 99.94
CA GLU A 926 116.41 54.87 98.74
C GLU A 926 114.95 54.58 98.39
N ARG A 927 114.10 54.31 99.40
CA ARG A 927 112.65 54.12 99.18
C ARG A 927 111.92 55.43 98.90
N GLY A 928 112.40 56.54 99.45
CA GLY A 928 111.93 57.89 99.14
C GLY A 928 112.06 58.18 97.66
N ARG A 929 113.23 57.96 97.06
CA ARG A 929 113.47 58.19 95.63
C ARG A 929 112.52 57.40 94.72
N LEU A 930 112.31 56.12 95.01
CA LEU A 930 111.34 55.28 94.27
C LEU A 930 109.89 55.77 94.44
N ALA A 931 109.49 56.16 95.66
CA ALA A 931 108.18 56.74 95.91
C ALA A 931 108.00 58.11 95.23
N ALA A 932 109.08 58.87 95.06
CA ALA A 932 109.16 60.21 94.46
C ALA A 932 109.10 60.18 92.92
N GLU A 933 109.68 59.17 92.27
CA GLU A 933 109.45 58.87 90.84
C GLU A 933 107.95 58.71 90.53
N GLY A 934 107.23 58.03 91.44
CA GLY A 934 105.78 57.82 91.34
C GLY A 934 104.89 58.88 92.01
N SER A 935 105.41 60.06 92.40
CA SER A 935 104.66 61.16 93.04
C SER A 935 104.52 62.39 92.12
N ASN A 936 103.65 63.33 92.46
CA ASN A 936 103.67 64.68 91.86
C ASN A 936 104.74 65.56 92.53
N ALA A 937 104.83 66.84 92.12
CA ALA A 937 105.82 67.78 92.62
C ALA A 937 105.74 67.98 94.15
N ASP A 938 104.53 68.13 94.70
CA ASP A 938 104.33 68.32 96.14
C ASP A 938 104.67 67.05 96.94
N GLY A 939 104.26 65.87 96.43
CA GLY A 939 104.61 64.58 97.03
C GLY A 939 106.10 64.27 96.98
N ARG A 940 106.83 64.68 95.92
CA ARG A 940 108.30 64.60 95.87
C ARG A 940 108.93 65.45 96.97
N LYS A 941 108.51 66.71 97.07
CA LYS A 941 109.01 67.62 98.09
C LYS A 941 108.73 67.12 99.50
N GLN A 942 107.53 66.60 99.78
CA GLN A 942 107.21 66.03 101.09
C GLN A 942 108.15 64.85 101.45
N ILE A 943 108.47 63.99 100.48
CA ILE A 943 109.41 62.88 100.67
C ILE A 943 110.82 63.41 100.99
N GLU A 944 111.30 64.40 100.24
CA GLU A 944 112.62 65.04 100.43
C GLU A 944 112.73 65.76 101.80
N ASP A 945 111.70 66.50 102.20
CA ASP A 945 111.63 67.18 103.51
C ASP A 945 111.62 66.17 104.67
N GLU A 946 110.93 65.02 104.52
CA GLU A 946 110.87 63.94 105.52
C GLU A 946 112.20 63.16 105.66
N THR A 947 112.88 62.80 104.56
CA THR A 947 114.19 62.09 104.65
C THR A 947 115.31 63.01 105.15
N ALA A 948 115.27 64.30 104.81
CA ALA A 948 116.18 65.29 105.36
C ALA A 948 116.03 65.47 106.88
N ALA A 949 114.80 65.39 107.41
CA ALA A 949 114.53 65.49 108.85
C ALA A 949 115.17 64.33 109.64
N LEU A 950 115.07 63.10 109.14
CA LEU A 950 115.72 61.91 109.71
C LEU A 950 117.25 62.08 109.80
N ALA A 951 117.87 62.48 108.69
CA ALA A 951 119.33 62.68 108.62
C ALA A 951 119.82 63.77 109.59
N LYS A 952 119.01 64.82 109.84
CA LYS A 952 119.31 65.84 110.84
C LYS A 952 119.23 65.29 112.26
N ALA A 953 118.16 64.60 112.62
CA ALA A 953 117.96 64.08 113.98
C ALA A 953 119.10 63.14 114.42
N MET A 954 119.62 62.32 113.49
CA MET A 954 120.79 61.47 113.72
C MET A 954 122.06 62.25 114.07
N LYS A 955 122.28 63.38 113.41
CA LYS A 955 123.44 64.26 113.65
C LYS A 955 123.36 64.92 115.02
N ASP A 956 122.16 65.39 115.41
CA ASP A 956 121.93 66.08 116.68
C ASP A 956 122.15 65.12 117.87
N LEU A 957 121.66 63.88 117.78
CA LEU A 957 121.87 62.80 118.78
C LEU A 957 123.35 62.48 119.04
N MET A 958 124.16 62.43 117.98
CA MET A 958 125.58 62.09 118.07
C MET A 958 126.42 63.20 118.71
N ALA A 959 125.99 64.46 118.62
CA ALA A 959 126.60 65.57 119.35
C ALA A 959 126.31 65.50 120.86
N GLU A 960 125.09 65.10 121.23
CA GLU A 960 124.64 64.94 122.63
C GLU A 960 125.48 63.87 123.38
N CYS A 961 125.81 62.76 122.71
CA CYS A 961 126.70 61.72 123.26
C CYS A 961 128.12 62.23 123.57
N GLN A 962 128.69 63.08 122.70
CA GLN A 962 130.07 63.56 122.84
C GLN A 962 130.25 64.51 124.03
N ALA A 963 129.22 65.32 124.34
CA ALA A 963 129.25 66.26 125.46
C ALA A 963 129.36 65.54 126.81
N GLN A 964 128.44 64.61 127.12
CA GLN A 964 128.40 63.91 128.40
C GLN A 964 129.69 63.11 128.68
N SER A 965 130.31 62.52 127.64
CA SER A 965 131.54 61.73 127.78
C SER A 965 132.74 62.55 128.30
N GLY A 966 132.78 63.85 128.00
CA GLY A 966 133.81 64.76 128.51
C GLY A 966 133.68 65.10 130.00
N GLN A 967 132.47 65.12 130.54
CA GLN A 967 132.22 65.44 131.96
C GLN A 967 132.65 64.28 132.87
N VAL A 968 132.32 63.04 132.48
CA VAL A 968 132.62 61.82 133.25
C VAL A 968 134.12 61.67 133.53
N THR A 969 134.96 61.87 132.52
CA THR A 969 136.43 61.69 132.64
C THR A 969 137.09 62.71 133.59
N GLY A 970 136.59 63.94 133.65
CA GLY A 970 137.15 65.00 134.52
C GLY A 970 136.94 64.77 136.02
N LEU A 971 135.89 64.04 136.40
CA LEU A 971 135.56 63.75 137.80
C LEU A 971 136.35 62.56 138.35
N ASN A 972 136.57 61.55 137.51
CA ASN A 972 137.19 60.29 137.90
C ASN A 972 138.68 60.42 138.30
N LYS A 973 139.33 61.55 137.96
CA LYS A 973 140.73 61.82 138.34
C LYS A 973 140.92 62.22 139.81
N ARG A 974 139.98 62.99 140.39
CA ARG A 974 140.15 63.63 141.71
C ARG A 974 140.14 62.64 142.87
N TRP A 975 139.31 61.61 142.78
CA TRP A 975 139.17 60.58 143.81
C TRP A 975 140.50 59.89 144.16
N SER A 976 141.39 59.69 143.18
CA SER A 976 142.67 59.00 143.40
C SER A 976 143.73 59.82 144.17
N GLU A 977 143.50 61.12 144.39
CA GLU A 977 144.42 61.98 145.15
C GLU A 977 144.11 61.97 146.67
N PHE A 978 142.90 61.52 147.07
CA PHE A 978 142.45 61.49 148.47
C PHE A 978 143.02 60.29 149.26
N ASP A 979 142.87 59.07 148.75
CA ASP A 979 143.18 57.84 149.48
C ASP A 979 144.66 57.76 149.92
N ALA A 980 145.57 58.30 149.11
CA ALA A 980 147.02 58.16 149.28
C ALA A 980 147.60 58.81 150.55
N GLN A 981 146.92 59.78 151.17
CA GLN A 981 147.38 60.33 152.46
C GLN A 981 146.95 59.46 153.67
N LEU A 982 145.82 58.78 153.57
CA LEU A 982 145.12 58.18 154.72
C LEU A 982 145.84 56.93 155.27
N GLU A 983 146.54 56.19 154.42
CA GLU A 983 147.37 55.05 154.83
C GLU A 983 148.62 55.47 155.61
N SER A 984 149.26 56.59 155.24
CA SER A 984 150.52 57.09 155.82
C SER A 984 150.42 57.32 157.34
N LEU A 985 149.34 57.96 157.78
CA LEU A 985 149.14 58.37 159.17
C LEU A 985 148.91 57.17 160.12
N ASN A 986 148.26 56.12 159.62
CA ASN A 986 147.98 54.91 160.40
C ASN A 986 149.24 54.08 160.69
N ALA A 987 150.23 54.08 159.78
CA ALA A 987 151.47 53.33 159.95
C ALA A 987 152.35 53.85 161.11
N TRP A 988 152.30 55.15 161.41
CA TRP A 988 153.16 55.77 162.41
C TRP A 988 152.79 55.39 163.86
N LEU A 989 151.50 55.26 164.17
CA LEU A 989 151.02 55.04 165.55
C LEU A 989 151.30 53.63 166.10
N ALA A 990 151.37 52.62 165.24
CA ALA A 990 151.48 51.22 165.66
C ALA A 990 152.84 50.88 166.31
N ASP A 991 153.91 51.59 165.96
CA ASP A 991 155.26 51.35 166.48
C ASP A 991 155.38 51.70 167.97
N ARG A 992 154.91 52.89 168.36
CA ARG A 992 155.22 53.48 169.67
C ARG A 992 154.50 52.82 170.84
N GLU A 993 153.33 52.20 170.63
CA GLU A 993 152.58 51.51 171.70
C GLU A 993 153.33 50.28 172.28
N SER A 994 154.33 49.76 171.56
CA SER A 994 155.05 48.52 171.91
C SER A 994 156.03 48.63 173.09
N ARG A 995 156.60 49.81 173.36
CA ARG A 995 157.88 49.97 174.08
C ARG A 995 157.83 50.00 175.62
N VAL A 996 156.69 49.71 176.25
CA VAL A 996 156.39 50.22 177.62
C VAL A 996 156.31 49.16 178.74
N ARG A 997 156.37 47.84 178.49
CA ARG A 997 156.06 46.80 179.53
C ARG A 997 157.25 46.03 180.14
N HIS A 998 157.29 46.05 181.49
CA HIS A 998 157.90 45.11 182.45
C HIS A 998 159.42 44.83 182.46
N GLU A 999 160.03 44.94 183.66
CA GLU A 999 160.55 43.80 184.47
C GLU A 999 160.75 44.22 185.95
N PRO A 1000 160.96 43.30 186.92
CA PRO A 1000 160.73 43.59 188.35
C PRO A 1000 161.97 43.55 189.27
N GLY A 1001 162.08 44.57 190.14
CA GLY A 1001 162.78 44.51 191.44
C GLY A 1001 164.29 44.81 191.42
N LEU A 1002 164.67 45.99 191.93
CA LEU A 1002 166.05 46.35 192.32
C LEU A 1002 166.07 47.63 193.19
N ASP A 1003 167.25 48.23 193.40
CA ASP A 1003 167.59 49.12 194.52
C ASP A 1003 167.07 50.58 194.38
N LEU A 1004 167.27 51.38 195.44
CA LEU A 1004 166.88 52.78 195.55
C LEU A 1004 167.51 53.67 194.47
N ASP A 1005 168.73 53.37 194.03
CA ASP A 1005 169.40 54.14 192.97
C ASP A 1005 168.91 53.79 191.56
N ASP A 1006 168.40 52.57 191.30
CA ASP A 1006 167.83 52.22 190.00
C ASP A 1006 166.53 53.01 189.71
N LYS A 1007 165.79 53.39 190.77
CA LYS A 1007 164.63 54.29 190.65
C LYS A 1007 164.98 55.68 190.09
N ARG A 1008 166.24 56.13 190.16
CA ARG A 1008 166.68 57.41 189.58
C ARG A 1008 166.83 57.34 188.05
N ARG A 1009 167.05 56.16 187.46
CA ARG A 1009 167.20 56.00 186.00
C ARG A 1009 165.87 55.99 185.25
N LEU A 1010 164.82 55.48 185.88
CA LEU A 1010 163.47 55.41 185.28
C LEU A 1010 162.85 56.79 185.01
N ALA A 1011 163.07 57.77 185.90
CA ALA A 1011 162.54 59.12 185.74
C ALA A 1011 163.04 59.80 184.45
N ALA A 1012 164.34 59.69 184.15
CA ALA A 1012 164.96 60.30 182.97
C ALA A 1012 164.51 59.69 181.63
N ALA A 1013 164.00 58.45 181.65
CA ALA A 1013 163.47 57.79 180.45
C ALA A 1013 162.04 58.26 180.10
N GLN A 1014 161.31 58.83 181.06
CA GLN A 1014 159.91 59.21 180.90
C GLN A 1014 159.75 60.62 180.30
N GLU A 1015 160.64 61.55 180.66
CA GLU A 1015 160.67 62.93 180.14
C GLU A 1015 160.86 62.99 178.61
N ALA A 1016 161.68 62.10 178.05
CA ALA A 1016 161.99 62.06 176.61
C ALA A 1016 160.80 61.60 175.73
N LEU A 1017 159.78 60.96 176.30
CA LEU A 1017 158.65 60.40 175.56
C LEU A 1017 157.52 61.42 175.38
N GLU A 1018 157.44 62.44 176.24
CA GLU A 1018 156.46 63.53 176.11
C GLU A 1018 156.85 64.55 175.03
N THR A 1019 158.13 64.65 174.66
CA THR A 1019 158.60 65.57 173.60
C THR A 1019 158.22 65.09 172.20
N GLU A 1020 158.37 63.80 171.92
CA GLU A 1020 158.23 63.23 170.56
C GLU A 1020 156.76 63.20 170.07
N ILE A 1021 155.80 63.22 170.98
CA ILE A 1021 154.36 63.24 170.66
C ILE A 1021 153.94 64.62 170.12
N ALA A 1022 154.60 65.70 170.54
CA ALA A 1022 154.23 67.07 170.15
C ALA A 1022 154.51 67.40 168.67
N GLU A 1023 155.49 66.72 168.04
CA GLU A 1023 155.92 67.02 166.67
C GLU A 1023 154.96 66.47 165.59
N LYS A 1024 154.07 65.53 165.94
CA LYS A 1024 153.26 64.76 164.98
C LYS A 1024 151.80 65.21 164.83
N GLN A 1025 151.43 66.33 165.45
CA GLN A 1025 150.09 66.93 165.32
C GLN A 1025 149.76 67.38 163.87
N VAL A 1026 150.78 67.86 163.14
CA VAL A 1026 150.63 68.58 161.84
C VAL A 1026 150.07 67.71 160.72
N ASP A 1027 150.45 66.44 160.63
CA ASP A 1027 150.00 65.54 159.55
C ASP A 1027 148.48 65.30 159.59
N LEU A 1028 147.86 65.46 160.76
CA LEU A 1028 146.45 65.19 160.99
C LEU A 1028 145.54 66.35 160.54
N GLU A 1029 146.10 67.56 160.42
CA GLU A 1029 145.40 68.74 159.91
C GLU A 1029 145.30 68.72 158.38
N ALA A 1030 146.38 68.35 157.68
CA ALA A 1030 146.45 68.30 156.22
C ALA A 1030 145.38 67.39 155.57
N LEU A 1031 145.08 66.25 156.21
CA LEU A 1031 144.10 65.28 155.72
C LEU A 1031 142.65 65.79 155.79
N SER A 1032 142.38 66.82 156.61
CA SER A 1032 141.05 67.42 156.73
C SER A 1032 140.67 68.29 155.51
N GLU A 1033 141.65 68.91 154.85
CA GLU A 1033 141.40 69.85 153.75
C GLU A 1033 141.00 69.17 152.42
N LEU A 1034 141.42 67.93 152.19
CA LEU A 1034 141.14 67.21 150.93
C LEU A 1034 139.70 66.67 150.85
N SER A 1035 139.08 66.36 151.98
CA SER A 1035 137.75 65.72 152.07
C SER A 1035 136.62 66.41 151.25
N PRO A 1036 136.43 67.76 151.29
CA PRO A 1036 135.29 68.41 150.65
C PRO A 1036 135.36 68.50 149.11
N THR A 1037 136.49 68.13 148.50
CA THR A 1037 136.72 68.31 147.05
C THR A 1037 136.38 67.07 146.22
N CYS A 1038 136.32 65.89 146.85
CA CYS A 1038 135.95 64.62 146.23
C CYS A 1038 134.45 64.29 146.39
N CYS A 1039 133.84 64.64 147.52
CA CYS A 1039 132.41 64.44 147.80
C CYS A 1039 131.80 65.61 148.57
N ARG A 1040 130.46 65.77 148.52
CA ARG A 1040 129.74 66.88 149.18
C ARG A 1040 129.46 66.68 150.68
N THR A 1041 129.70 65.49 151.22
CA THR A 1041 129.25 65.07 152.58
C THR A 1041 130.35 64.28 153.29
N PRO A 1042 131.17 64.92 154.15
CA PRO A 1042 132.31 64.28 154.82
C PRO A 1042 131.96 63.08 155.71
N GLU A 1043 130.71 62.97 156.17
CA GLU A 1043 130.24 61.95 157.11
C GLU A 1043 130.42 60.51 156.60
N LEU A 1044 130.43 60.30 155.28
CA LEU A 1044 130.68 59.00 154.66
C LEU A 1044 132.15 58.55 154.75
N ILE A 1045 133.10 59.48 154.82
CA ILE A 1045 134.54 59.18 154.98
C ILE A 1045 134.84 58.69 156.40
N CYS A 1046 134.10 59.17 157.39
CA CYS A 1046 134.26 58.74 158.79
C CYS A 1046 133.88 57.27 159.06
N ALA A 1047 133.25 56.58 158.11
CA ALA A 1047 132.83 55.18 158.27
C ALA A 1047 134.00 54.17 158.28
N SER A 1048 135.17 54.53 157.74
CA SER A 1048 136.35 53.65 157.63
C SER A 1048 137.46 53.93 158.66
N ALA A 1049 137.29 54.93 159.54
CA ALA A 1049 138.36 55.40 160.43
C ALA A 1049 138.41 54.70 161.82
N PRO A 1050 139.61 54.44 162.39
CA PRO A 1050 139.76 53.77 163.70
C PRO A 1050 139.22 54.55 164.91
N ASN A 1051 138.87 53.82 165.98
CA ASN A 1051 138.19 54.36 167.16
C ASN A 1051 138.94 55.45 167.96
N TRP A 1052 140.27 55.58 167.82
CA TRP A 1052 141.03 56.60 168.55
C TRP A 1052 140.85 58.02 167.98
N LEU A 1053 140.32 58.16 166.76
CA LEU A 1053 140.05 59.46 166.12
C LEU A 1053 138.77 60.16 166.63
N ARG A 1054 138.08 59.59 167.63
CA ARG A 1054 136.73 60.02 168.07
C ARG A 1054 136.72 60.68 169.46
N LEU A 1055 137.52 61.74 169.65
CA LEU A 1055 137.53 62.54 170.89
C LEU A 1055 137.60 64.04 170.59
N GLU A 1056 136.92 64.86 171.40
CA GLU A 1056 136.80 66.30 171.20
C GLU A 1056 138.04 67.10 171.65
N PRO A 1057 138.29 68.30 171.10
CA PRO A 1057 139.43 69.13 171.46
C PRO A 1057 139.38 69.59 172.93
N GLY A 1058 140.31 69.10 173.77
CA GLY A 1058 140.46 69.57 175.15
C GLY A 1058 140.79 68.52 176.22
N THR A 1059 141.03 67.25 175.87
CA THR A 1059 141.40 66.19 176.84
C THR A 1059 142.80 65.63 176.63
N THR A 1060 143.50 65.29 177.71
CA THR A 1060 144.92 64.92 177.72
C THR A 1060 145.18 63.41 177.84
N LEU A 1061 146.31 62.97 177.28
CA LEU A 1061 146.68 61.57 176.98
C LEU A 1061 146.91 60.61 178.18
N TRP A 1062 146.87 61.10 179.42
CA TRP A 1062 147.48 60.43 180.59
C TRP A 1062 146.68 59.26 181.24
N ARG A 1063 145.75 58.60 180.53
CA ARG A 1063 144.85 57.55 181.10
C ARG A 1063 145.18 56.10 180.70
N ARG A 1064 146.43 55.65 180.90
CA ARG A 1064 146.79 54.20 180.92
C ARG A 1064 148.07 53.96 181.74
N TRP A 1065 147.94 53.56 183.02
CA TRP A 1065 148.80 52.66 183.84
C TRP A 1065 148.45 52.81 185.37
N PRO A 1066 148.83 51.87 186.28
CA PRO A 1066 148.11 51.72 187.58
C PRO A 1066 148.91 51.69 188.91
N GLY A 1067 148.48 52.51 189.89
CA GLY A 1067 148.58 52.26 191.36
C GLY A 1067 149.65 53.03 192.17
N SER A 1068 149.45 53.43 193.44
CA SER A 1068 148.20 53.53 194.26
C SER A 1068 148.39 54.34 195.57
N MET A 1069 147.30 54.96 196.08
CA MET A 1069 147.00 55.30 197.50
C MET A 1069 147.68 56.53 198.22
N LEU A 1070 147.00 57.70 198.24
CA LEU A 1070 146.67 58.53 199.44
C LEU A 1070 145.86 59.83 199.08
N ARG A 1071 145.48 60.66 200.08
CA ARG A 1071 144.53 61.82 199.99
C ARG A 1071 145.25 63.18 200.20
N SER A 1072 144.72 64.42 200.08
CA SER A 1072 143.36 65.02 199.87
C SER A 1072 143.43 66.57 199.67
N SER A 1073 142.52 67.23 198.90
CA SER A 1073 141.74 68.47 199.28
C SER A 1073 141.03 69.28 198.14
N ASP A 1074 139.72 69.59 198.34
CA ASP A 1074 138.87 70.79 197.97
C ASP A 1074 138.50 71.36 196.53
N ARG A 1075 137.15 71.45 196.28
CA ARG A 1075 136.24 72.56 195.78
C ARG A 1075 136.02 73.11 194.29
N THR A 1076 134.71 73.14 193.87
CA THR A 1076 133.82 74.18 193.18
C THR A 1076 133.66 74.52 191.63
N GLN A 1077 132.45 74.24 191.02
CA GLN A 1077 131.47 75.08 190.17
C GLN A 1077 131.73 75.65 188.70
N THR A 1078 130.84 76.10 187.73
CA THR A 1078 129.34 76.07 187.31
C THR A 1078 128.94 76.79 185.92
N ILE A 1079 127.80 76.41 185.20
CA ILE A 1079 126.78 77.25 184.38
C ILE A 1079 127.06 77.74 182.88
N THR A 1080 126.23 78.04 181.79
CA THR A 1080 124.77 78.27 181.33
C THR A 1080 124.40 78.22 179.76
N GLN A 1081 123.13 77.86 179.35
CA GLN A 1081 122.07 78.37 178.34
C GLN A 1081 122.11 78.68 176.75
N ASN A 1082 120.95 78.38 176.02
CA ASN A 1082 120.16 79.05 174.86
C ASN A 1082 120.59 79.09 173.31
N SER A 1083 119.86 79.45 172.18
CA SER A 1083 118.44 79.49 171.56
C SER A 1083 118.35 80.28 170.15
N SER A 1084 117.41 80.35 169.13
CA SER A 1084 116.31 79.55 168.42
C SER A 1084 115.43 80.31 167.28
N ALA A 1085 114.91 79.68 166.17
CA ALA A 1085 113.59 79.88 165.37
C ALA A 1085 113.31 80.57 163.92
N THR A 1086 112.46 79.94 163.01
CA THR A 1086 111.33 80.38 162.03
C THR A 1086 111.44 81.33 160.73
N PRO A 1087 110.42 81.66 159.81
CA PRO A 1087 109.31 80.96 158.99
C PRO A 1087 108.77 81.51 157.54
N THR A 1088 107.84 80.77 156.80
CA THR A 1088 106.57 81.14 155.95
C THR A 1088 106.35 81.50 154.39
N LYS A 1089 105.45 80.72 153.66
CA LYS A 1089 104.22 80.94 152.73
C LYS A 1089 104.19 81.76 151.35
N PRO A 1090 103.10 81.79 150.45
CA PRO A 1090 101.91 80.89 150.07
C PRO A 1090 101.30 80.86 148.58
N SER A 1091 100.30 79.96 148.30
CA SER A 1091 99.09 80.00 147.34
C SER A 1091 99.25 79.94 145.77
N ASP A 1092 98.28 79.68 144.83
CA ASP A 1092 96.95 78.96 144.57
C ASP A 1092 96.59 79.10 143.02
N GLY A 1093 95.56 78.64 142.22
CA GLY A 1093 94.28 77.82 142.15
C GLY A 1093 93.52 78.11 140.76
N SER A 1094 92.42 77.55 140.16
CA SER A 1094 91.52 76.34 140.24
C SER A 1094 90.37 76.29 139.12
N ALA A 1095 89.66 75.14 138.86
CA ALA A 1095 88.19 74.95 138.43
C ALA A 1095 87.69 74.56 136.95
N PRO A 1096 86.41 74.05 136.67
CA PRO A 1096 86.18 72.76 135.93
C PRO A 1096 84.87 72.43 135.08
N ARG A 1097 84.89 71.29 134.31
CA ARG A 1097 83.80 70.27 134.02
C ARG A 1097 82.45 70.68 133.35
N PRO A 1098 81.51 69.74 132.97
CA PRO A 1098 81.46 68.25 133.01
C PRO A 1098 81.63 67.60 131.59
N ASN A 1099 81.27 66.35 131.22
CA ASN A 1099 80.61 65.16 131.83
C ASN A 1099 81.30 63.85 131.30
N GLY A 1100 80.80 62.60 131.25
CA GLY A 1100 79.55 61.88 131.59
C GLY A 1100 79.74 60.33 131.51
N TRP A 1101 78.70 59.49 131.75
CA TRP A 1101 78.75 58.03 132.07
C TRP A 1101 77.68 57.18 131.30
N PRO A 1102 77.60 55.81 131.36
CA PRO A 1102 78.23 54.85 132.30
C PRO A 1102 78.89 53.55 131.72
N PRO A 1103 79.63 52.80 132.57
CA PRO A 1103 80.00 51.39 132.35
C PRO A 1103 79.28 50.44 133.38
N PRO A 1104 79.85 49.37 134.01
CA PRO A 1104 79.20 48.04 133.98
C PRO A 1104 78.81 47.38 135.33
N GLY A 1105 78.02 46.29 135.27
CA GLY A 1105 78.25 45.11 136.12
C GLY A 1105 77.10 44.52 136.97
N ALA A 1106 77.39 43.30 137.47
CA ALA A 1106 76.88 42.62 138.67
C ALA A 1106 75.39 42.20 138.81
N SER A 1107 75.16 40.88 138.72
CA SER A 1107 74.38 40.06 139.69
C SER A 1107 74.71 38.57 139.50
N PRO A 1108 75.09 37.84 140.56
CA PRO A 1108 74.26 36.70 141.01
C PRO A 1108 74.22 36.52 142.54
N GLU A 1109 73.45 35.54 143.02
CA GLU A 1109 73.14 35.34 144.44
C GLU A 1109 73.96 34.26 145.18
N ARG A 1110 73.65 34.14 146.48
CA ARG A 1110 74.23 33.29 147.54
C ARG A 1110 73.83 31.80 147.32
N ARG A 1111 74.52 30.77 147.82
CA ARG A 1111 75.67 30.61 148.74
C ARG A 1111 76.21 29.15 148.64
N THR A 1112 77.32 28.85 149.33
CA THR A 1112 77.93 27.51 149.59
C THR A 1112 78.77 26.86 148.48
N ASN A 1113 79.71 26.00 148.90
CA ASN A 1113 80.58 25.14 148.08
C ASN A 1113 80.00 23.72 147.99
N THR A 1114 80.15 23.02 146.86
CA THR A 1114 80.97 21.79 146.68
C THR A 1114 80.79 21.14 145.29
N ASN A 1115 81.68 20.22 144.93
CA ASN A 1115 81.69 19.39 143.71
C ASN A 1115 80.31 18.80 143.32
N CYS A 1116 79.99 18.76 142.01
CA CYS A 1116 80.08 17.54 141.19
C CYS A 1116 79.60 17.70 139.73
N SER A 1117 80.19 16.87 138.86
CA SER A 1117 79.67 16.35 137.58
C SER A 1117 78.64 17.13 136.73
N ALA A 1118 79.14 17.75 135.67
CA ALA A 1118 78.85 17.44 134.27
C ALA A 1118 77.46 17.64 133.62
N SER A 1119 77.55 18.02 132.34
CA SER A 1119 76.73 17.55 131.19
C SER A 1119 75.50 18.37 130.73
N TRP A 1120 75.62 18.88 129.49
CA TRP A 1120 74.67 18.85 128.35
C TRP A 1120 74.02 20.14 127.79
N ILE A 1121 74.12 20.21 126.45
CA ILE A 1121 73.29 20.87 125.43
C ILE A 1121 73.38 22.40 125.19
N GLU A 1122 73.40 22.71 123.88
CA GLU A 1122 73.29 24.00 123.14
C GLU A 1122 74.25 25.15 123.51
#